data_AF-A0A1Y1QFV9-F1
#
_entry.id   AF-A0A1Y1QFV9-F1
#
_cell.length_a   1.000
_cell.length_b   1.000
_cell.length_c   1.000
_cell.angle_alpha   90.00
_cell.angle_beta   90.00
_cell.angle_gamma   90.00
#
_symmetry.space_group_name_H-M   'P 1'
#
loop_
_entity.id
_entity.type
_entity.pdbx_description
1 polymer ?
#
loop_
_entity_poly.entity_id
_entity_poly.type
_entity_poly.pdbx_seq_one_letter_code
_entity_poly.pdbx_strand_id
1 'polypeptide(L)'
;MNINPLHQLSSFGQSIWLDYIRRDLITSGELRRLIEEDGLRGITSNPAIFEKAITASHVYDAAIHRMTLQGNSATAIYETLSQQDVQSAADAFRPVYDSSNGKDGYVSLEVNPHLAHNTDGTLQEARRLWTALNRPNVFIKVPATAAGLPAIQQLISEGINVNVTLLFGLPRYRQVAEAYIAGIEARLAQGKPVQHIASVASFFVSRIDALLDPLLETHTAQALRGQVAIASAKLAYQIYQEIFNSERFEALEAQGANVQRLLWASTSAKNPAYSDVKYVEALIGADTINTLPLETLNAYRDHGKPQARLEQGVTEAREVLAQLPKRGIDLDQLTQQLEDDGVKKFNQPFDALITTLAQRAATTLPPELLGRMNAYWRAANYLSVGQIYLFDNPLLKRPLELTDVKHTLLGHWGTTPGQNFIYVHLNRIIKQYDLNMLYISGPGHGGPAVVSNTYLEGTYSEIYPDISQDEAGLQKLFLQFSFPGGIPSHASPECPGSIHEGGELGYSLSHAFGAVFDNPDLVVACVVGDGEAETGPLATSWHSNKFLDPVTDGVVLPILHLNGYKIANPSLLARISREELEQLLRGYGWTPYFVEGHEPTLMHAAMAATLDTVIAQIKTIQQTARVHGDLTRPRWPMIVLVSPKGWTGPKVVDGVQIEGTFRAHQVPLSNPVAHPEHLQLLEDWLKSYRPEELFDKHGRLQPELAALAPTGERRMGANPHANGGILLRDLRMPDFQDYAVDVPTPGVRGIGDTRVLGRFLRDVATLNGEQRNFRVFAPDETLSNGLEALFEVTHRQWDAATLANDEFLAPSGRVLDSMLSEHQCEGWLEGYLLTGRHGLFTCYEAFIHIIDSMFNQHAKWLKVTAHLPWRRKIASLNYLLTSHVWRQTANGFTHQDPG
;
A
#
# COMPACT_ATOMS: atom_id res chain seq x y z
N MET A 1 5.63 -6.68 -42.08
CA MET A 1 5.81 -5.85 -40.88
C MET A 1 5.16 -4.50 -41.18
N ASN A 2 4.08 -4.15 -40.49
CA ASN A 2 3.52 -2.80 -40.61
C ASN A 2 4.57 -1.81 -40.11
N ILE A 3 4.92 -0.83 -40.94
CA ILE A 3 5.87 0.22 -40.56
C ILE A 3 5.17 1.10 -39.52
N ASN A 4 5.76 1.26 -38.34
CA ASN A 4 5.25 2.16 -37.31
C ASN A 4 5.14 3.59 -37.88
N PRO A 5 3.92 4.15 -38.02
CA PRO A 5 3.71 5.45 -38.67
C PRO A 5 4.35 6.62 -37.92
N LEU A 6 4.67 6.46 -36.62
CA LEU A 6 5.36 7.48 -35.83
C LEU A 6 6.78 7.77 -36.34
N HIS A 7 7.52 6.73 -36.74
CA HIS A 7 8.88 6.91 -37.29
C HIS A 7 8.87 7.73 -38.58
N GLN A 8 7.82 7.59 -39.39
CA GLN A 8 7.70 8.30 -40.67
C GLN A 8 7.52 9.81 -40.49
N LEU A 9 7.00 10.28 -39.35
CA LEU A 9 6.79 11.70 -39.08
C LEU A 9 8.09 12.51 -39.10
N SER A 10 9.20 11.89 -38.68
CA SER A 10 10.52 12.53 -38.71
C SER A 10 10.97 12.88 -40.15
N SER A 11 10.56 12.09 -41.15
CA SER A 11 10.86 12.36 -42.57
C SER A 11 10.14 13.60 -43.11
N PHE A 12 9.06 14.04 -42.44
CA PHE A 12 8.35 15.29 -42.73
C PHE A 12 8.85 16.46 -41.87
N GLY A 13 9.91 16.27 -41.08
CA GLY A 13 10.48 17.28 -40.19
C GLY A 13 9.68 17.54 -38.91
N GLN A 14 8.71 16.67 -38.57
CA GLN A 14 7.95 16.77 -37.33
C GLN A 14 8.50 15.83 -36.25
N SER A 15 8.73 16.37 -35.05
CA SER A 15 9.14 15.59 -33.87
C SER A 15 7.93 15.26 -32.99
N ILE A 16 7.86 14.03 -32.48
CA ILE A 16 6.83 13.63 -31.50
C ILE A 16 7.39 13.68 -30.09
N TRP A 17 6.64 14.32 -29.21
CA TRP A 17 6.91 14.42 -27.78
C TRP A 17 5.77 13.80 -26.99
N LEU A 18 6.08 13.29 -25.80
CA LEU A 18 5.09 12.71 -24.90
C LEU A 18 4.61 13.77 -23.90
N ASP A 19 3.29 13.92 -23.77
CA ASP A 19 2.61 14.80 -22.79
C ASP A 19 2.30 14.04 -21.50
N TYR A 20 3.34 13.47 -20.89
CA TYR A 20 3.23 12.62 -19.71
C TYR A 20 4.61 12.45 -19.08
N ILE A 21 4.72 12.52 -17.75
CA ILE A 21 5.94 12.16 -17.01
C ILE A 21 5.55 11.50 -15.69
N ARG A 22 6.14 10.34 -15.39
CA ARG A 22 5.96 9.61 -14.12
C ARG A 22 7.23 8.86 -13.79
N ARG A 23 7.59 8.76 -12.50
CA ARG A 23 8.86 8.17 -12.07
C ARG A 23 9.04 6.71 -12.50
N ASP A 24 7.98 5.91 -12.44
CA ASP A 24 8.00 4.51 -12.85
C ASP A 24 8.16 4.32 -14.37
N LEU A 25 7.62 5.21 -15.21
CA LEU A 25 7.86 5.23 -16.65
C LEU A 25 9.36 5.34 -16.95
N ILE A 26 10.07 6.13 -16.15
CA ILE A 26 11.51 6.36 -16.28
C ILE A 26 12.29 5.14 -15.73
N THR A 27 11.96 4.66 -14.53
CA THR A 27 12.74 3.62 -13.84
C THR A 27 12.49 2.19 -14.33
N SER A 28 11.31 1.91 -14.92
CA SER A 28 10.97 0.58 -15.46
C SER A 28 11.64 0.26 -16.79
N GLY A 29 12.20 1.27 -17.47
CA GLY A 29 12.74 1.15 -18.83
C GLY A 29 11.73 1.45 -19.95
N GLU A 30 10.46 1.66 -19.63
CA GLU A 30 9.41 1.95 -20.62
C GLU A 30 9.67 3.24 -21.41
N LEU A 31 10.16 4.31 -20.76
CA LEU A 31 10.55 5.54 -21.48
C LEU A 31 11.62 5.25 -22.54
N ARG A 32 12.61 4.40 -22.22
CA ARG A 32 13.66 4.03 -23.15
C ARG A 32 13.09 3.24 -24.33
N ARG A 33 12.15 2.32 -24.07
CA ARG A 33 11.41 1.61 -25.11
C ARG A 33 10.68 2.56 -26.05
N LEU A 34 9.96 3.56 -25.53
CA LEU A 34 9.26 4.56 -26.36
C LEU A 34 10.23 5.42 -27.20
N ILE A 35 11.42 5.74 -26.67
CA ILE A 35 12.46 6.44 -27.43
C ILE A 35 12.94 5.59 -28.61
N GLU A 36 13.23 4.31 -28.37
CA GLU A 36 13.85 3.41 -29.36
C GLU A 36 12.83 2.87 -30.38
N GLU A 37 11.68 2.40 -29.91
CA GLU A 37 10.68 1.70 -30.73
C GLU A 37 9.67 2.64 -31.40
N ASP A 38 9.37 3.79 -30.79
CA ASP A 38 8.41 4.77 -31.31
C ASP A 38 9.05 6.06 -31.84
N GLY A 39 10.38 6.19 -31.69
CA GLY A 39 11.12 7.34 -32.20
C GLY A 39 10.83 8.63 -31.43
N LEU A 40 10.46 8.53 -30.16
CA LEU A 40 10.13 9.67 -29.30
C LEU A 40 11.30 10.65 -29.20
N ARG A 41 11.03 11.95 -29.36
CA ARG A 41 12.05 13.02 -29.46
C ARG A 41 12.04 14.01 -28.31
N GLY A 42 11.13 13.86 -27.35
CA GLY A 42 11.10 14.68 -26.15
C GLY A 42 9.88 14.39 -25.28
N ILE A 43 9.77 15.12 -24.18
CA ILE A 43 8.68 14.96 -23.21
C ILE A 43 8.35 16.32 -22.60
N THR A 44 7.08 16.53 -22.29
CA THR A 44 6.62 17.73 -21.58
C THR A 44 5.87 17.37 -20.32
N SER A 45 5.92 18.29 -19.36
CA SER A 45 5.18 18.24 -18.11
C SER A 45 4.33 19.50 -17.95
N ASN A 46 3.36 19.40 -17.05
CA ASN A 46 2.55 20.51 -16.56
C ASN A 46 2.07 20.16 -15.14
N PRO A 47 1.51 21.11 -14.37
CA PRO A 47 1.06 20.84 -13.00
C PRO A 47 0.07 19.68 -12.86
N ALA A 48 -0.84 19.48 -13.82
CA ALA A 48 -1.82 18.39 -13.78
C ALA A 48 -1.17 17.01 -14.01
N ILE A 49 -0.09 16.94 -14.79
CA ILE A 49 0.66 15.69 -14.98
C ILE A 49 1.37 15.30 -13.68
N PHE A 50 2.05 16.25 -13.03
CA PHE A 50 2.70 15.98 -11.74
C PHE A 50 1.71 15.71 -10.62
N GLU A 51 0.59 16.42 -10.59
CA GLU A 51 -0.51 16.16 -9.65
C GLU A 51 -0.93 14.69 -9.74
N LYS A 52 -1.36 14.22 -10.92
CA LYS A 52 -1.72 12.81 -11.12
C LYS A 52 -0.57 11.85 -10.83
N ALA A 53 0.65 12.15 -11.26
CA ALA A 53 1.81 11.28 -11.07
C ALA A 53 2.11 11.06 -9.58
N ILE A 54 2.08 12.13 -8.78
CA ILE A 54 2.45 12.11 -7.37
C ILE A 54 1.28 11.64 -6.49
N THR A 55 0.05 12.07 -6.79
CA THR A 55 -1.12 11.75 -5.95
C THR A 55 -1.64 10.34 -6.19
N ALA A 56 -1.60 9.82 -7.42
CA ALA A 56 -2.14 8.50 -7.76
C ALA A 56 -1.14 7.33 -7.58
N SER A 57 0.04 7.57 -7.03
CA SER A 57 1.10 6.56 -6.89
C SER A 57 1.78 6.60 -5.53
N HIS A 58 2.18 5.43 -5.03
CA HIS A 58 2.98 5.27 -3.81
C HIS A 58 4.49 5.40 -4.05
N VAL A 59 4.92 5.50 -5.31
CA VAL A 59 6.34 5.57 -5.70
C VAL A 59 7.05 6.81 -5.09
N TYR A 60 6.30 7.86 -4.77
CA TYR A 60 6.83 9.10 -4.19
C TYR A 60 6.82 9.11 -2.66
N ASP A 61 6.12 8.19 -2.00
CA ASP A 61 5.82 8.29 -0.57
C ASP A 61 7.08 8.29 0.30
N ALA A 62 8.03 7.39 0.05
CA ALA A 62 9.28 7.33 0.80
C ALA A 62 10.08 8.65 0.68
N ALA A 63 10.09 9.28 -0.50
CA ALA A 63 10.77 10.55 -0.71
C ALA A 63 10.03 11.72 -0.04
N ILE A 64 8.70 11.78 -0.17
CA ILE A 64 7.83 12.77 0.49
C ILE A 64 8.02 12.70 2.01
N HIS A 65 7.95 11.51 2.60
CA HIS A 65 8.11 11.32 4.03
C HIS A 65 9.51 11.72 4.51
N ARG A 66 10.57 11.28 3.82
CA ARG A 66 11.94 11.65 4.18
C ARG A 66 12.13 13.17 4.22
N MET A 67 11.64 13.87 3.20
CA MET A 67 11.74 15.33 3.12
C MET A 67 10.84 16.04 4.14
N THR A 68 9.67 15.48 4.44
CA THR A 68 8.80 15.96 5.51
C THR A 68 9.53 15.91 6.85
N LEU A 69 10.19 14.79 7.15
CA LEU A 69 10.96 14.63 8.39
C LEU A 69 12.18 15.57 8.47
N GLN A 70 12.68 16.05 7.33
CA GLN A 70 13.73 17.06 7.25
C GLN A 70 13.20 18.50 7.42
N GLY A 71 11.88 18.67 7.56
CA GLY A 71 11.23 19.98 7.69
C GLY A 71 10.99 20.70 6.37
N ASN A 72 11.06 20.01 5.22
CA ASN A 72 10.81 20.63 3.92
C ASN A 72 9.33 21.01 3.78
N SER A 73 9.06 22.18 3.21
CA SER A 73 7.69 22.59 2.85
C SER A 73 7.15 21.74 1.68
N ALA A 74 5.83 21.68 1.54
CA ALA A 74 5.18 20.98 0.41
C ALA A 74 5.70 21.47 -0.96
N THR A 75 5.98 22.78 -1.10
CA THR A 75 6.60 23.36 -2.29
C THR A 75 8.01 22.83 -2.52
N ALA A 76 8.86 22.81 -1.48
CA ALA A 76 10.22 22.28 -1.59
C ALA A 76 10.23 20.77 -1.91
N ILE A 77 9.27 20.01 -1.37
CA ILE A 77 9.05 18.60 -1.70
C ILE A 77 8.72 18.45 -3.18
N TYR A 78 7.70 19.16 -3.67
CA TYR A 78 7.32 19.14 -5.09
C TYR A 78 8.48 19.48 -6.01
N GLU A 79 9.21 20.55 -5.72
CA GLU A 79 10.36 20.99 -6.51
C GLU A 79 11.43 19.91 -6.57
N THR A 80 11.77 19.30 -5.44
CA THR A 80 12.78 18.23 -5.40
C THR A 80 12.35 17.02 -6.22
N LEU A 81 11.08 16.61 -6.13
CA LEU A 81 10.55 15.46 -6.88
C LEU A 81 10.51 15.74 -8.39
N SER A 82 9.94 16.88 -8.78
CA SER A 82 9.83 17.28 -10.19
C SER A 82 11.20 17.48 -10.83
N GLN A 83 12.16 18.07 -10.11
CA GLN A 83 13.55 18.21 -10.55
C GLN A 83 14.20 16.83 -10.82
N GLN A 84 14.09 15.89 -9.88
CA GLN A 84 14.68 14.54 -10.04
C GLN A 84 14.11 13.79 -11.24
N ASP A 85 12.79 13.87 -11.43
CA ASP A 85 12.10 13.20 -12.54
C ASP A 85 12.50 13.83 -13.89
N VAL A 86 12.57 15.16 -13.96
CA VAL A 86 13.01 15.88 -15.17
C VAL A 86 14.48 15.61 -15.48
N GLN A 87 15.37 15.57 -14.48
CA GLN A 87 16.78 15.21 -14.68
C GLN A 87 16.93 13.79 -15.23
N SER A 88 16.20 12.83 -14.62
CA SER A 88 16.26 11.42 -15.04
C SER A 88 15.70 11.24 -16.46
N ALA A 89 14.61 11.92 -16.80
CA ALA A 89 14.09 11.94 -18.17
C ALA A 89 15.08 12.61 -19.15
N ALA A 90 15.70 13.72 -18.77
CA ALA A 90 16.69 14.41 -19.60
C ALA A 90 17.92 13.53 -19.85
N ASP A 91 18.36 12.77 -18.85
CA ASP A 91 19.43 11.79 -18.98
C ASP A 91 19.03 10.64 -19.92
N ALA A 92 17.78 10.19 -19.90
CA ALA A 92 17.26 9.20 -20.84
C ALA A 92 17.22 9.72 -22.30
N PHE A 93 16.89 11.00 -22.51
CA PHE A 93 16.88 11.63 -23.83
C PHE A 93 18.25 12.12 -24.30
N ARG A 94 19.28 12.07 -23.47
CA ARG A 94 20.62 12.60 -23.80
C ARG A 94 21.20 12.03 -25.10
N PRO A 95 21.10 10.72 -25.41
CA PRO A 95 21.57 10.17 -26.68
C PRO A 95 20.84 10.77 -27.90
N VAL A 96 19.54 11.07 -27.78
CA VAL A 96 18.76 11.73 -28.84
C VAL A 96 19.22 13.18 -29.02
N TYR A 97 19.48 13.88 -27.92
CA TYR A 97 20.00 15.24 -27.96
C TYR A 97 21.36 15.32 -28.65
N ASP A 98 22.30 14.46 -28.26
CA ASP A 98 23.65 14.46 -28.83
C ASP A 98 23.63 14.04 -30.31
N SER A 99 22.88 12.99 -30.68
CA SER A 99 22.80 12.50 -32.08
C SER A 99 22.06 13.45 -33.03
N SER A 100 21.16 14.30 -32.50
CA SER A 100 20.45 15.32 -33.26
C SER A 100 21.16 16.69 -33.25
N ASN A 101 22.35 16.78 -32.67
CA ASN A 101 23.11 18.03 -32.47
C ASN A 101 22.25 19.13 -31.79
N GLY A 102 21.48 18.74 -30.78
CA GLY A 102 20.61 19.66 -30.03
C GLY A 102 19.31 20.05 -30.75
N LYS A 103 18.90 19.36 -31.83
CA LYS A 103 17.59 19.60 -32.46
C LYS A 103 16.43 18.97 -31.70
N ASP A 104 16.65 17.81 -31.08
CA ASP A 104 15.67 17.02 -30.33
C ASP A 104 16.25 16.56 -28.98
N GLY A 105 15.53 15.70 -28.25
CA GLY A 105 15.97 15.10 -26.98
C GLY A 105 15.70 15.97 -25.76
N TYR A 106 14.66 16.80 -25.80
CA TYR A 106 14.37 17.76 -24.74
C TYR A 106 13.29 17.33 -23.77
N VAL A 107 13.43 17.80 -22.53
CA VAL A 107 12.45 17.65 -21.44
C VAL A 107 12.04 19.03 -20.96
N SER A 108 10.75 19.29 -20.70
CA SER A 108 10.32 20.60 -20.18
C SER A 108 9.79 20.54 -18.75
N LEU A 109 10.17 21.54 -17.95
CA LEU A 109 9.66 21.82 -16.60
C LEU A 109 9.05 23.22 -16.56
N GLU A 110 7.85 23.33 -16.02
CA GLU A 110 7.09 24.58 -15.94
C GLU A 110 7.41 25.38 -14.68
N VAL A 111 7.53 26.70 -14.81
CA VAL A 111 7.59 27.60 -13.66
C VAL A 111 6.28 27.55 -12.88
N ASN A 112 6.30 28.00 -11.62
CA ASN A 112 5.08 28.08 -10.82
C ASN A 112 3.99 28.89 -11.56
N PRO A 113 2.79 28.32 -11.81
CA PRO A 113 1.77 28.97 -12.65
C PRO A 113 1.21 30.26 -12.01
N HIS A 114 1.35 30.44 -10.69
CA HIS A 114 1.00 31.70 -10.01
C HIS A 114 1.90 32.88 -10.41
N LEU A 115 3.05 32.61 -11.04
CA LEU A 115 3.97 33.64 -11.54
C LEU A 115 3.62 34.11 -12.96
N ALA A 116 2.57 33.57 -13.59
CA ALA A 116 2.20 33.87 -14.98
C ALA A 116 2.00 35.37 -15.27
N HIS A 117 1.69 36.20 -14.28
CA HIS A 117 1.55 37.65 -14.41
C HIS A 117 2.64 38.46 -13.69
N ASN A 118 3.74 37.81 -13.30
CA ASN A 118 4.87 38.41 -12.59
C ASN A 118 6.19 38.13 -13.33
N THR A 119 6.68 39.12 -14.07
CA THR A 119 7.92 39.03 -14.87
C THR A 119 9.14 38.71 -14.00
N ASP A 120 9.35 39.48 -12.93
CA ASP A 120 10.55 39.32 -12.07
C ASP A 120 10.54 38.00 -11.32
N GLY A 121 9.37 37.58 -10.82
CA GLY A 121 9.19 36.28 -10.17
C GLY A 121 9.46 35.12 -11.13
N THR A 122 8.94 35.20 -12.36
CA THR A 122 9.21 34.20 -13.42
C THR A 122 10.70 34.12 -13.73
N LEU A 123 11.40 35.25 -13.84
CA LEU A 123 12.84 35.29 -14.10
C LEU A 123 13.66 34.65 -12.98
N GLN A 124 13.35 35.00 -11.73
CA GLN A 124 14.04 34.43 -10.57
C GLN A 124 13.88 32.92 -10.52
N GLU A 125 12.66 32.44 -10.71
CA GLU A 125 12.34 31.02 -10.64
C GLU A 125 12.94 30.24 -11.81
N ALA A 126 12.82 30.75 -13.03
CA ALA A 126 13.38 30.12 -14.22
C ALA A 126 14.91 29.95 -14.11
N ARG A 127 15.63 30.96 -13.62
CA ARG A 127 17.08 30.87 -13.37
C ARG A 127 17.41 29.80 -12.33
N ARG A 128 16.66 29.77 -11.23
CA ARG A 128 16.86 28.79 -10.15
C ARG A 128 16.64 27.37 -10.66
N LEU A 129 15.54 27.11 -11.37
CA LEU A 129 15.24 25.81 -11.97
C LEU A 129 16.30 25.41 -13.00
N TRP A 130 16.71 26.32 -13.88
CA TRP A 130 17.76 26.07 -14.87
C TRP A 130 19.07 25.64 -14.22
N THR A 131 19.53 26.37 -13.20
CA THR A 131 20.74 26.03 -12.44
C THR A 131 20.61 24.70 -11.70
N ALA A 132 19.45 24.44 -11.08
CA ALA A 132 19.21 23.21 -10.31
C ALA A 132 19.15 21.96 -11.21
N LEU A 133 18.49 22.07 -12.36
CA LEU A 133 18.36 20.98 -13.33
C LEU A 133 19.72 20.62 -13.94
N ASN A 134 20.54 21.63 -14.28
CA ASN A 134 21.91 21.45 -14.78
C ASN A 134 22.01 20.39 -15.91
N ARG A 135 21.16 20.54 -16.93
CA ARG A 135 21.14 19.71 -18.13
C ARG A 135 20.92 20.59 -19.36
N PRO A 136 21.71 20.42 -20.43
CA PRO A 136 21.60 21.26 -21.63
C PRO A 136 20.31 20.99 -22.41
N ASN A 137 19.72 19.80 -22.26
CA ASN A 137 18.54 19.35 -22.98
C ASN A 137 17.25 19.50 -22.16
N VAL A 138 17.17 20.55 -21.33
CA VAL A 138 15.95 20.91 -20.61
C VAL A 138 15.39 22.23 -21.14
N PHE A 139 14.07 22.39 -21.14
CA PHE A 139 13.37 23.65 -21.36
C PHE A 139 12.76 24.15 -20.06
N ILE A 140 12.93 25.43 -19.76
CA ILE A 140 12.09 26.11 -18.77
C ILE A 140 10.84 26.60 -19.49
N LYS A 141 9.68 26.18 -19.00
CA LYS A 141 8.40 26.46 -19.65
C LYS A 141 7.76 27.69 -19.00
N VAL A 142 7.49 28.71 -19.82
CA VAL A 142 7.04 30.05 -19.41
C VAL A 142 5.74 30.39 -20.14
N PRO A 143 4.67 30.82 -19.44
CA PRO A 143 3.43 31.26 -20.07
C PRO A 143 3.63 32.43 -21.05
N ALA A 144 2.92 32.41 -22.18
CA ALA A 144 2.93 33.43 -23.22
C ALA A 144 2.14 34.70 -22.84
N THR A 145 1.87 34.93 -21.56
CA THR A 145 1.14 36.12 -21.12
C THR A 145 1.93 37.39 -21.46
N ALA A 146 1.24 38.54 -21.46
CA ALA A 146 1.90 39.83 -21.67
C ALA A 146 3.09 40.07 -20.71
N ALA A 147 3.00 39.61 -19.46
CA ALA A 147 4.08 39.69 -18.47
C ALA A 147 5.17 38.63 -18.69
N GLY A 148 4.86 37.51 -19.35
CA GLY A 148 5.82 36.46 -19.70
C GLY A 148 6.76 36.87 -20.85
N LEU A 149 6.30 37.71 -21.79
CA LEU A 149 7.10 38.17 -22.94
C LEU A 149 8.46 38.78 -22.57
N PRO A 150 8.54 39.79 -21.68
CA PRO A 150 9.84 40.34 -21.25
C PRO A 150 10.70 39.29 -20.51
N ALA A 151 10.08 38.35 -19.78
CA ALA A 151 10.81 37.27 -19.14
C ALA A 151 11.43 36.32 -20.17
N ILE A 152 10.68 35.95 -21.21
CA ILE A 152 11.15 35.09 -22.31
C ILE A 152 12.36 35.74 -23.00
N GLN A 153 12.25 37.00 -23.42
CA GLN A 153 13.35 37.71 -24.07
C GLN A 153 14.62 37.70 -23.21
N GLN A 154 14.47 38.00 -21.92
CA GLN A 154 15.60 38.07 -20.99
C GLN A 154 16.23 36.69 -20.77
N LEU A 155 15.45 35.63 -20.58
CA LEU A 155 15.95 34.25 -20.42
C LEU A 155 16.70 33.75 -21.66
N ILE A 156 16.18 34.03 -22.85
CA ILE A 156 16.85 33.72 -24.11
C ILE A 156 18.18 34.46 -24.21
N SER A 157 18.24 35.74 -23.82
CA SER A 157 19.49 36.50 -23.81
C SER A 157 20.53 35.92 -22.85
N GLU A 158 20.08 35.30 -21.76
CA GLU A 158 20.91 34.60 -20.77
C GLU A 158 21.38 33.23 -21.26
N GLY A 159 20.80 32.70 -22.33
CA GLY A 159 21.15 31.41 -22.93
C GLY A 159 20.39 30.24 -22.32
N ILE A 160 19.21 30.51 -21.75
CA ILE A 160 18.30 29.50 -21.20
C ILE A 160 17.36 29.05 -22.30
N ASN A 161 17.15 27.74 -22.42
CA ASN A 161 16.19 27.18 -23.36
C ASN A 161 14.77 27.40 -22.84
N VAL A 162 13.90 28.01 -23.66
CA VAL A 162 12.53 28.36 -23.25
C VAL A 162 11.45 27.64 -24.08
N ASN A 163 10.54 26.94 -23.39
CA ASN A 163 9.28 26.47 -23.96
C ASN A 163 8.18 27.47 -23.62
N VAL A 164 7.76 28.27 -24.60
CA VAL A 164 6.68 29.24 -24.40
C VAL A 164 5.34 28.52 -24.46
N THR A 165 4.53 28.60 -23.40
CA THR A 165 3.28 27.83 -23.25
C THR A 165 2.04 28.71 -23.11
N LEU A 166 0.84 28.12 -23.07
CA LEU A 166 -0.44 28.83 -23.07
C LEU A 166 -0.59 29.81 -24.26
N LEU A 167 -0.08 29.43 -25.43
CA LEU A 167 -0.23 30.20 -26.65
C LEU A 167 -1.45 29.72 -27.44
N PHE A 168 -2.35 30.65 -27.78
CA PHE A 168 -3.61 30.35 -28.48
C PHE A 168 -3.83 31.22 -29.72
N GLY A 169 -3.45 32.50 -29.66
CA GLY A 169 -3.73 33.50 -30.69
C GLY A 169 -2.53 33.86 -31.56
N LEU A 170 -2.81 34.23 -32.82
CA LEU A 170 -1.79 34.66 -33.79
C LEU A 170 -1.09 35.98 -33.43
N PRO A 171 -1.79 37.02 -32.91
CA PRO A 171 -1.12 38.25 -32.49
C PRO A 171 -0.11 38.00 -31.36
N ARG A 172 -0.48 37.16 -30.38
CA ARG A 172 0.42 36.80 -29.29
C ARG A 172 1.64 36.04 -29.80
N TYR A 173 1.48 35.17 -30.79
CA TYR A 173 2.61 34.45 -31.35
C TYR A 173 3.64 35.36 -32.00
N ARG A 174 3.22 36.38 -32.74
CA ARG A 174 4.15 37.38 -33.29
C ARG A 174 4.97 38.05 -32.19
N GLN A 175 4.33 38.37 -31.06
CA GLN A 175 5.03 38.95 -29.90
C GLN A 175 6.02 37.96 -29.25
N VAL A 176 5.65 36.68 -29.17
CA VAL A 176 6.52 35.61 -28.66
C VAL A 176 7.75 35.41 -29.56
N ALA A 177 7.54 35.37 -30.88
CA ALA A 177 8.62 35.25 -31.86
C ALA A 177 9.54 36.47 -31.83
N GLU A 178 8.98 37.68 -31.70
CA GLU A 178 9.77 38.91 -31.52
C GLU A 178 10.59 38.87 -30.23
N ALA A 179 10.01 38.47 -29.10
CA ALA A 179 10.74 38.33 -27.84
C ALA A 179 11.91 37.34 -27.94
N TYR A 180 11.72 36.24 -28.68
CA TYR A 180 12.79 35.28 -28.97
C TYR A 180 13.93 35.91 -29.78
N ILE A 181 13.61 36.54 -30.92
CA ILE A 181 14.60 37.18 -31.80
C ILE A 181 15.36 38.28 -31.07
N ALA A 182 14.64 39.17 -30.36
CA ALA A 182 15.24 40.24 -29.57
C ALA A 182 16.17 39.69 -28.46
N GLY A 183 15.85 38.53 -27.88
CA GLY A 183 16.70 37.85 -26.90
C GLY A 183 18.01 37.34 -27.51
N ILE A 184 17.94 36.73 -28.70
CA ILE A 184 19.11 36.26 -29.46
C ILE A 184 19.99 37.45 -29.87
N GLU A 185 19.39 38.52 -30.40
CA GLU A 185 20.09 39.76 -30.76
C GLU A 185 20.81 40.37 -29.55
N ALA A 186 20.11 40.48 -28.41
CA ALA A 186 20.70 41.02 -27.18
C ALA A 186 21.89 40.18 -26.68
N ARG A 187 21.88 38.87 -26.92
CA ARG A 187 22.99 37.97 -26.57
C ARG A 187 24.18 38.11 -27.50
N LEU A 188 23.94 38.19 -28.81
CA LEU A 188 25.00 38.41 -29.81
C LEU A 188 25.67 39.77 -29.61
N ALA A 189 24.89 40.81 -29.27
CA ALA A 189 25.41 42.12 -28.90
C ALA A 189 26.36 42.09 -27.68
N GLN A 190 26.23 41.06 -26.82
CA GLN A 190 27.14 40.80 -25.69
C GLN A 190 28.34 39.90 -26.07
N GLY A 191 28.47 39.49 -27.33
CA GLY A 191 29.53 38.59 -27.80
C GLY A 191 29.40 37.14 -27.28
N LYS A 192 28.21 36.71 -26.87
CA LYS A 192 27.96 35.37 -26.33
C LYS A 192 27.42 34.40 -27.40
N PRO A 193 27.74 33.09 -27.32
CA PRO A 193 27.33 32.09 -28.31
C PRO A 193 25.83 31.79 -28.27
N VAL A 194 25.24 31.47 -29.42
CA VAL A 194 23.79 31.20 -29.60
C VAL A 194 23.48 29.78 -30.11
N GLN A 195 24.49 28.98 -30.47
CA GLN A 195 24.34 27.68 -31.15
C GLN A 195 23.54 26.64 -30.38
N HIS A 196 23.50 26.74 -29.06
CA HIS A 196 22.83 25.77 -28.18
C HIS A 196 21.58 26.34 -27.49
N ILE A 197 21.09 27.49 -27.96
CA ILE A 197 19.83 28.05 -27.47
C ILE A 197 18.71 27.50 -28.33
N ALA A 198 17.82 26.76 -27.70
CA ALA A 198 16.59 26.29 -28.31
C ALA A 198 15.39 27.03 -27.72
N SER A 199 14.34 27.19 -28.53
CA SER A 199 13.06 27.65 -28.04
C SER A 199 11.93 27.00 -28.83
N VAL A 200 10.81 26.75 -28.17
CA VAL A 200 9.58 26.24 -28.79
C VAL A 200 8.39 27.12 -28.40
N ALA A 201 7.47 27.36 -29.34
CA ALA A 201 6.22 28.07 -29.12
C ALA A 201 5.04 27.09 -29.13
N SER A 202 4.50 26.79 -27.95
CA SER A 202 3.49 25.74 -27.73
C SER A 202 2.06 26.23 -27.92
N PHE A 203 1.51 26.02 -29.11
CA PHE A 203 0.14 26.33 -29.50
C PHE A 203 -0.87 25.26 -29.06
N PHE A 204 -1.89 25.65 -28.28
CA PHE A 204 -2.92 24.74 -27.78
C PHE A 204 -4.09 24.65 -28.75
N VAL A 205 -4.10 23.62 -29.58
CA VAL A 205 -4.97 23.56 -30.77
C VAL A 205 -6.41 23.17 -30.44
N SER A 206 -6.66 21.96 -29.94
CA SER A 206 -8.05 21.47 -29.77
C SER A 206 -8.91 22.30 -28.82
N ARG A 207 -8.30 23.09 -27.93
CA ARG A 207 -9.01 23.97 -26.99
C ARG A 207 -9.75 25.10 -27.70
N ILE A 208 -9.27 25.53 -28.87
CA ILE A 208 -9.93 26.54 -29.70
C ILE A 208 -11.28 26.00 -30.19
N ASP A 209 -11.27 24.85 -30.86
CA ASP A 209 -12.51 24.21 -31.36
C ASP A 209 -13.43 23.82 -30.20
N ALA A 210 -12.90 23.33 -29.07
CA ALA A 210 -13.73 22.97 -27.91
C ALA A 210 -14.50 24.16 -27.32
N LEU A 211 -13.96 25.37 -27.37
CA LEU A 211 -14.64 26.59 -26.93
C LEU A 211 -15.58 27.16 -28.01
N LEU A 212 -15.20 27.04 -29.29
CA LEU A 212 -15.84 27.72 -30.40
C LEU A 212 -16.95 26.89 -31.08
N ASP A 213 -16.82 25.56 -31.15
CA ASP A 213 -17.82 24.68 -31.77
C ASP A 213 -19.25 24.86 -31.20
N PRO A 214 -19.46 25.00 -29.87
CA PRO A 214 -20.79 25.26 -29.32
C PRO A 214 -21.39 26.60 -29.78
N LEU A 215 -20.55 27.59 -30.10
CA LEU A 215 -21.00 28.90 -30.60
C LEU A 215 -21.41 28.83 -32.09
N LEU A 216 -21.04 27.75 -32.79
CA LEU A 216 -21.32 27.52 -34.21
C LEU A 216 -22.53 26.61 -34.47
N GLU A 217 -23.34 26.27 -33.46
CA GLU A 217 -24.47 25.31 -33.58
C GLU A 217 -25.63 25.77 -34.48
N THR A 218 -25.61 26.99 -35.01
CA THR A 218 -26.60 27.46 -35.99
C THR A 218 -26.39 26.80 -37.37
N HIS A 219 -27.47 26.44 -38.07
CA HIS A 219 -27.41 25.76 -39.38
C HIS A 219 -26.54 26.46 -40.44
N THR A 220 -26.32 27.76 -40.33
CA THR A 220 -25.49 28.59 -41.23
C THR A 220 -23.98 28.59 -40.91
N ALA A 221 -23.57 27.97 -39.80
CA ALA A 221 -22.18 27.95 -39.32
C ALA A 221 -21.61 26.54 -39.08
N GLN A 222 -22.44 25.48 -39.25
CA GLN A 222 -22.05 24.08 -39.04
C GLN A 222 -20.84 23.64 -39.88
N ALA A 223 -20.64 24.24 -41.07
CA ALA A 223 -19.50 23.94 -41.94
C ALA A 223 -18.13 24.38 -41.37
N LEU A 224 -18.11 25.33 -40.41
CA LEU A 224 -16.87 25.82 -39.77
C LEU A 224 -16.46 24.98 -38.55
N ARG A 225 -17.34 24.09 -38.10
CA ARG A 225 -17.16 23.29 -36.88
C ARG A 225 -15.92 22.39 -37.00
N GLY A 226 -15.02 22.48 -36.03
CA GLY A 226 -13.78 21.72 -36.00
C GLY A 226 -12.76 22.10 -37.07
N GLN A 227 -12.93 23.23 -37.77
CA GLN A 227 -11.97 23.71 -38.79
C GLN A 227 -11.12 24.88 -38.29
N VAL A 228 -11.60 25.63 -37.30
CA VAL A 228 -10.98 26.90 -36.87
C VAL A 228 -9.63 26.69 -36.22
N ALA A 229 -9.49 25.68 -35.34
CA ALA A 229 -8.22 25.40 -34.70
C ALA A 229 -7.12 24.99 -35.71
N ILE A 230 -7.47 24.17 -36.71
CA ILE A 230 -6.54 23.79 -37.79
C ILE A 230 -6.22 25.00 -38.66
N ALA A 231 -7.21 25.81 -39.01
CA ALA A 231 -6.98 27.03 -39.80
C ALA A 231 -6.06 28.02 -39.08
N SER A 232 -6.26 28.20 -37.76
CA SER A 232 -5.39 29.02 -36.91
C SER A 232 -3.96 28.47 -36.88
N ALA A 233 -3.79 27.17 -36.66
CA ALA A 233 -2.46 26.55 -36.66
C ALA A 233 -1.73 26.67 -38.01
N LYS A 234 -2.45 26.54 -39.13
CA LYS A 234 -1.89 26.79 -40.47
C LYS A 234 -1.41 28.23 -40.63
N LEU A 235 -2.19 29.21 -40.18
CA LEU A 235 -1.75 30.61 -40.22
C LEU A 235 -0.60 30.91 -39.24
N ALA A 236 -0.56 30.26 -38.08
CA ALA A 236 0.60 30.34 -37.19
C ALA A 236 1.88 29.85 -37.89
N TYR A 237 1.79 28.76 -38.66
CA TYR A 237 2.90 28.27 -39.46
C TYR A 237 3.29 29.22 -40.61
N GLN A 238 2.33 29.91 -41.23
CA GLN A 238 2.66 30.96 -42.21
C GLN A 238 3.39 32.14 -41.57
N ILE A 239 3.00 32.54 -40.35
CA ILE A 239 3.71 33.58 -39.57
C ILE A 239 5.12 33.11 -39.22
N TYR A 240 5.29 31.84 -38.84
CA TYR A 240 6.60 31.23 -38.61
C TYR A 240 7.48 31.34 -39.87
N GLN A 241 6.97 30.94 -41.04
CA GLN A 241 7.71 31.04 -42.30
C GLN A 241 8.06 32.49 -42.65
N GLU A 242 7.14 33.43 -42.44
CA GLU A 242 7.37 34.87 -42.67
C GLU A 242 8.51 35.41 -41.81
N ILE A 243 8.55 35.04 -40.53
CA ILE A 243 9.51 35.57 -39.56
C ILE A 243 10.88 34.91 -39.70
N PHE A 244 10.93 33.57 -39.76
CA PHE A 244 12.18 32.81 -39.70
C PHE A 244 12.87 32.66 -41.07
N ASN A 245 12.19 33.00 -42.17
CA ASN A 245 12.82 33.20 -43.49
C ASN A 245 13.05 34.69 -43.83
N SER A 246 12.97 35.58 -42.84
CA SER A 246 13.26 37.00 -43.05
C SER A 246 14.77 37.26 -43.08
N GLU A 247 15.21 38.27 -43.82
CA GLU A 247 16.62 38.69 -43.85
C GLU A 247 17.19 38.95 -42.43
N ARG A 248 16.34 39.44 -41.51
CA ARG A 248 16.70 39.65 -40.10
C ARG A 248 17.10 38.35 -39.43
N PHE A 249 16.33 37.27 -39.62
CA PHE A 249 16.62 35.99 -38.98
C PHE A 249 17.73 35.22 -39.70
N GLU A 250 17.79 35.27 -41.03
CA GLU A 250 18.88 34.65 -41.81
C GLU A 250 20.27 35.17 -41.36
N ALA A 251 20.38 36.46 -41.00
CA ALA A 251 21.61 37.03 -40.44
C ALA A 251 21.98 36.49 -39.03
N LEU A 252 20.98 36.06 -38.24
CA LEU A 252 21.19 35.43 -36.93
C LEU A 252 21.50 33.93 -37.09
N GLU A 253 20.83 33.26 -38.02
CA GLU A 253 21.08 31.86 -38.37
C GLU A 253 22.50 31.67 -38.91
N ALA A 254 23.01 32.62 -39.72
CA ALA A 254 24.40 32.64 -40.17
C ALA A 254 25.43 32.73 -39.01
N GLN A 255 25.00 33.21 -37.83
CA GLN A 255 25.79 33.24 -36.59
C GLN A 255 25.51 32.02 -35.69
N GLY A 256 24.68 31.10 -36.16
CA GLY A 256 24.32 29.83 -35.53
C GLY A 256 23.09 29.88 -34.63
N ALA A 257 22.22 30.88 -34.76
CA ALA A 257 20.93 30.87 -34.05
C ALA A 257 20.00 29.78 -34.60
N ASN A 258 19.30 29.06 -33.71
CA ASN A 258 18.29 28.07 -34.11
C ASN A 258 16.92 28.74 -34.33
N VAL A 259 16.08 28.23 -35.24
CA VAL A 259 14.68 28.68 -35.34
C VAL A 259 13.88 28.35 -34.08
N GLN A 260 12.94 29.21 -33.67
CA GLN A 260 11.96 28.85 -32.63
C GLN A 260 10.88 27.97 -33.26
N ARG A 261 10.91 26.67 -32.94
CA ARG A 261 9.99 25.68 -33.52
C ARG A 261 8.56 25.87 -33.00
N LEU A 262 7.58 25.65 -33.87
CA LEU A 262 6.18 25.56 -33.46
C LEU A 262 5.90 24.19 -32.82
N LEU A 263 5.30 24.21 -31.64
CA LEU A 263 4.89 23.00 -30.92
C LEU A 263 3.36 22.96 -30.82
N TRP A 264 2.75 21.89 -31.32
CA TRP A 264 1.32 21.65 -31.26
C TRP A 264 0.98 20.90 -29.97
N ALA A 265 0.34 21.60 -29.03
CA ALA A 265 -0.11 21.06 -27.76
C ALA A 265 -1.62 20.82 -27.75
N SER A 266 -2.07 19.93 -26.85
CA SER A 266 -3.49 19.56 -26.74
C SER A 266 -4.07 19.11 -28.08
N THR A 267 -3.46 18.11 -28.72
CA THR A 267 -3.88 17.59 -30.04
C THR A 267 -4.81 16.37 -29.95
N SER A 268 -5.24 15.97 -28.75
CA SER A 268 -6.33 15.00 -28.58
C SER A 268 -7.69 15.59 -28.94
N ALA A 269 -8.47 14.87 -29.74
CA ALA A 269 -9.83 15.27 -30.07
C ALA A 269 -10.73 15.29 -28.82
N LYS A 270 -11.42 16.42 -28.58
CA LYS A 270 -12.36 16.57 -27.45
C LYS A 270 -13.81 16.22 -27.83
N ASN A 271 -14.09 16.16 -29.12
CA ASN A 271 -15.38 15.82 -29.68
C ASN A 271 -15.32 14.37 -30.21
N PRO A 272 -16.12 13.43 -29.65
CA PRO A 272 -16.13 12.03 -30.09
C PRO A 272 -16.50 11.83 -31.56
N ALA A 273 -17.12 12.81 -32.21
CA ALA A 273 -17.43 12.76 -33.64
C ALA A 273 -16.19 12.99 -34.54
N TYR A 274 -15.07 13.43 -33.97
CA TYR A 274 -13.82 13.61 -34.70
C TYR A 274 -12.95 12.37 -34.57
N SER A 275 -12.14 12.09 -35.60
CA SER A 275 -11.05 11.13 -35.47
C SER A 275 -10.15 11.52 -34.30
N ASP A 276 -9.78 10.53 -33.50
CA ASP A 276 -8.84 10.58 -32.38
C ASP A 276 -7.43 11.04 -32.80
N VAL A 277 -7.07 10.95 -34.08
CA VAL A 277 -5.82 11.44 -34.68
C VAL A 277 -5.97 12.72 -35.53
N LYS A 278 -7.17 13.33 -35.59
CA LYS A 278 -7.50 14.47 -36.47
C LYS A 278 -6.46 15.60 -36.45
N TYR A 279 -6.14 16.13 -35.27
CA TYR A 279 -5.21 17.26 -35.16
C TYR A 279 -3.77 16.82 -35.40
N VAL A 280 -3.41 15.58 -35.04
CA VAL A 280 -2.06 15.06 -35.31
C VAL A 280 -1.82 15.02 -36.82
N GLU A 281 -2.73 14.44 -37.58
CA GLU A 281 -2.61 14.31 -39.03
C GLU A 281 -2.63 15.66 -39.77
N ALA A 282 -3.46 16.60 -39.32
CA ALA A 282 -3.62 17.88 -39.99
C ALA A 282 -2.41 18.82 -39.84
N LEU A 283 -1.59 18.61 -38.81
CA LEU A 283 -0.55 19.56 -38.39
C LEU A 283 0.88 19.08 -38.68
N ILE A 284 1.03 17.99 -39.45
CA ILE A 284 2.34 17.49 -39.88
C ILE A 284 2.97 18.50 -40.84
N GLY A 285 4.15 19.00 -40.48
CA GLY A 285 4.94 19.95 -41.27
C GLY A 285 6.38 20.08 -40.75
N ALA A 286 7.24 20.68 -41.58
CA ALA A 286 8.66 20.82 -41.30
C ALA A 286 8.92 21.69 -40.06
N ASP A 287 9.95 21.34 -39.30
CA ASP A 287 10.40 22.02 -38.07
C ASP A 287 9.31 22.21 -37.01
N THR A 288 8.30 21.35 -36.99
CA THR A 288 7.25 21.35 -35.97
C THR A 288 7.44 20.26 -34.92
N ILE A 289 6.81 20.41 -33.77
CA ILE A 289 6.75 19.41 -32.70
C ILE A 289 5.28 19.13 -32.40
N ASN A 290 4.91 17.89 -32.10
CA ASN A 290 3.58 17.56 -31.61
C ASN A 290 3.68 16.81 -30.28
N THR A 291 3.03 17.32 -29.23
CA THR A 291 2.98 16.66 -27.92
C THR A 291 1.72 15.83 -27.80
N LEU A 292 1.86 14.53 -27.58
CA LEU A 292 0.77 13.57 -27.54
C LEU A 292 0.64 12.94 -26.15
N PRO A 293 -0.57 12.86 -25.55
CA PRO A 293 -0.80 11.95 -24.44
C PRO A 293 -0.65 10.49 -24.92
N LEU A 294 -0.42 9.56 -23.99
CA LEU A 294 -0.10 8.17 -24.33
C LEU A 294 -1.20 7.50 -25.16
N GLU A 295 -2.46 7.82 -24.90
CA GLU A 295 -3.61 7.29 -25.65
C GLU A 295 -3.59 7.74 -27.11
N THR A 296 -3.30 9.02 -27.38
CA THR A 296 -3.19 9.55 -28.75
C THR A 296 -1.94 9.05 -29.46
N LEU A 297 -0.83 8.86 -28.74
CA LEU A 297 0.37 8.22 -29.28
C LEU A 297 0.06 6.78 -29.75
N ASN A 298 -0.66 6.02 -28.92
CA ASN A 298 -1.07 4.66 -29.23
C ASN A 298 -2.05 4.59 -30.41
N ALA A 299 -3.05 5.48 -30.46
CA ALA A 299 -3.99 5.58 -31.59
C ALA A 299 -3.25 5.90 -32.90
N TYR A 300 -2.32 6.86 -32.87
CA TYR A 300 -1.53 7.18 -34.06
C TYR A 300 -0.62 6.02 -34.48
N ARG A 301 -0.01 5.29 -33.52
CA ARG A 301 0.79 4.09 -33.81
C ARG A 301 -0.04 3.01 -34.53
N ASP A 302 -1.30 2.86 -34.15
CA ASP A 302 -2.21 1.85 -34.69
C ASP A 302 -2.67 2.19 -36.13
N HIS A 303 -3.18 3.40 -36.36
CA HIS A 303 -3.87 3.72 -37.62
C HIS A 303 -3.58 5.12 -38.20
N GLY A 304 -2.57 5.83 -37.71
CA GLY A 304 -2.20 7.16 -38.20
C GLY A 304 -1.64 7.17 -39.63
N LYS A 305 -1.94 8.24 -40.39
CA LYS A 305 -1.53 8.40 -41.80
C LYS A 305 -0.54 9.55 -41.98
N PRO A 306 0.77 9.27 -41.99
CA PRO A 306 1.80 10.30 -42.07
C PRO A 306 1.83 10.97 -43.46
N GLN A 307 1.60 12.28 -43.49
CA GLN A 307 1.65 13.12 -44.69
C GLN A 307 1.76 14.59 -44.28
N ALA A 308 2.63 15.37 -44.93
CA ALA A 308 2.69 16.81 -44.71
C ALA A 308 1.41 17.51 -45.20
N ARG A 309 0.64 18.11 -44.28
CA ARG A 309 -0.65 18.77 -44.55
C ARG A 309 -0.71 20.23 -44.11
N LEU A 310 0.28 20.69 -43.35
CA LEU A 310 0.28 22.01 -42.73
C LEU A 310 0.29 23.17 -43.76
N GLU A 311 0.92 22.96 -44.92
CA GLU A 311 0.99 23.96 -46.01
C GLU A 311 -0.12 23.80 -47.06
N GLN A 312 -0.94 22.75 -46.95
CA GLN A 312 -2.05 22.53 -47.88
C GLN A 312 -3.24 23.40 -47.50
N GLY A 313 -3.96 23.96 -48.48
CA GLY A 313 -5.23 24.65 -48.23
C GLY A 313 -5.15 25.89 -47.33
N VAL A 314 -4.07 26.67 -47.44
CA VAL A 314 -3.84 27.88 -46.63
C VAL A 314 -4.82 29.00 -46.99
N THR A 315 -5.21 29.11 -48.26
CA THR A 315 -6.20 30.11 -48.71
C THR A 315 -7.56 29.85 -48.06
N GLU A 316 -7.99 28.60 -48.05
CA GLU A 316 -9.22 28.14 -47.39
C GLU A 316 -9.15 28.37 -45.89
N ALA A 317 -7.98 28.15 -45.27
CA ALA A 317 -7.77 28.48 -43.85
C ALA A 317 -7.95 29.99 -43.57
N ARG A 318 -7.46 30.88 -44.44
CA ARG A 318 -7.71 32.34 -44.33
C ARG A 318 -9.19 32.65 -44.46
N GLU A 319 -9.89 32.01 -45.38
CA GLU A 319 -11.33 32.19 -45.59
C GLU A 319 -12.16 31.73 -44.38
N VAL A 320 -11.79 30.60 -43.75
CA VAL A 320 -12.43 30.09 -42.52
C VAL A 320 -12.32 31.13 -41.40
N LEU A 321 -11.14 31.73 -41.20
CA LEU A 321 -10.93 32.72 -40.14
C LEU A 321 -11.60 34.07 -40.47
N ALA A 322 -11.58 34.51 -41.74
CA ALA A 322 -12.25 35.73 -42.19
C ALA A 322 -13.80 35.66 -42.09
N GLN A 323 -14.34 34.46 -41.93
CA GLN A 323 -15.77 34.21 -41.75
C GLN A 323 -16.26 34.40 -40.31
N LEU A 324 -15.36 34.40 -39.31
CA LEU A 324 -15.71 34.50 -37.90
C LEU A 324 -16.24 35.91 -37.52
N PRO A 325 -15.59 37.03 -37.90
CA PRO A 325 -16.09 38.36 -37.55
C PRO A 325 -17.46 38.67 -38.15
N LYS A 326 -17.75 38.13 -39.35
CA LYS A 326 -19.08 38.25 -40.01
C LYS A 326 -20.21 37.61 -39.21
N ARG A 327 -19.88 36.81 -38.20
CA ARG A 327 -20.81 36.08 -37.33
C ARG A 327 -20.72 36.56 -35.88
N GLY A 328 -20.08 37.70 -35.63
CA GLY A 328 -19.91 38.26 -34.29
C GLY A 328 -18.92 37.50 -33.41
N ILE A 329 -18.07 36.66 -34.01
CA ILE A 329 -17.06 35.89 -33.28
C ILE A 329 -15.72 36.59 -33.44
N ASP A 330 -15.18 37.09 -32.32
CA ASP A 330 -13.84 37.64 -32.22
C ASP A 330 -12.87 36.57 -31.71
N LEU A 331 -12.01 36.07 -32.61
CA LEU A 331 -11.05 35.03 -32.28
C LEU A 331 -9.92 35.55 -31.37
N ASP A 332 -9.55 36.83 -31.46
CA ASP A 332 -8.51 37.40 -30.60
C ASP A 332 -9.02 37.51 -29.16
N GLN A 333 -10.28 37.93 -28.98
CA GLN A 333 -10.94 37.92 -27.67
C GLN A 333 -11.03 36.49 -27.08
N LEU A 334 -11.43 35.50 -27.89
CA LEU A 334 -11.55 34.11 -27.45
C LEU A 334 -10.19 33.50 -27.10
N THR A 335 -9.15 33.81 -27.86
CA THR A 335 -7.80 33.30 -27.59
C THR A 335 -7.19 33.96 -26.36
N GLN A 336 -7.49 35.23 -26.07
CA GLN A 336 -7.16 35.85 -24.78
C GLN A 336 -7.92 35.21 -23.62
N GLN A 337 -9.22 34.91 -23.79
CA GLN A 337 -9.98 34.17 -22.78
C GLN A 337 -9.35 32.79 -22.51
N LEU A 338 -8.91 32.08 -23.55
CA LEU A 338 -8.24 30.78 -23.40
C LEU A 338 -6.88 30.90 -22.70
N GLU A 339 -6.13 31.99 -22.90
CA GLU A 339 -4.90 32.31 -22.17
C GLU A 339 -5.22 32.47 -20.66
N ASP A 340 -6.18 33.33 -20.33
CA ASP A 340 -6.60 33.62 -18.95
C ASP A 340 -7.16 32.38 -18.23
N ASP A 341 -8.03 31.62 -18.91
CA ASP A 341 -8.58 30.36 -18.40
C ASP A 341 -7.51 29.28 -18.31
N GLY A 342 -6.52 29.31 -19.20
CA GLY A 342 -5.36 28.42 -19.21
C GLY A 342 -4.53 28.57 -17.94
N VAL A 343 -4.20 29.81 -17.56
CA VAL A 343 -3.49 30.12 -16.31
C VAL A 343 -4.28 29.61 -15.10
N LYS A 344 -5.58 29.90 -15.02
CA LYS A 344 -6.45 29.43 -13.92
C LYS A 344 -6.50 27.90 -13.82
N LYS A 345 -6.63 27.21 -14.97
CA LYS A 345 -6.67 25.74 -15.05
C LYS A 345 -5.33 25.08 -14.71
N PHE A 346 -4.22 25.83 -14.68
CA PHE A 346 -2.92 25.33 -14.22
C PHE A 346 -2.70 25.62 -12.72
N ASN A 347 -3.24 26.71 -12.18
CA ASN A 347 -3.21 26.99 -10.74
C ASN A 347 -3.97 25.93 -9.94
N GLN A 348 -5.17 25.53 -10.37
CA GLN A 348 -6.00 24.55 -9.65
C GLN A 348 -5.29 23.20 -9.36
N PRO A 349 -4.73 22.48 -10.36
CA PRO A 349 -4.01 21.23 -10.11
C PRO A 349 -2.70 21.45 -9.34
N PHE A 350 -2.05 22.60 -9.52
CA PHE A 350 -0.87 22.94 -8.72
C PHE A 350 -1.24 23.10 -7.23
N ASP A 351 -2.28 23.86 -6.92
CA ASP A 351 -2.77 24.06 -5.55
C ASP A 351 -3.26 22.76 -4.92
N ALA A 352 -3.93 21.90 -5.69
CA ALA A 352 -4.36 20.58 -5.25
C ALA A 352 -3.16 19.67 -4.93
N LEU A 353 -2.12 19.68 -5.77
CA LEU A 353 -0.88 18.95 -5.53
C LEU A 353 -0.17 19.43 -4.25
N ILE A 354 0.02 20.74 -4.09
CA ILE A 354 0.66 21.31 -2.90
C ILE A 354 -0.16 21.00 -1.64
N THR A 355 -1.49 21.10 -1.71
CA THR A 355 -2.39 20.75 -0.60
C THR A 355 -2.25 19.27 -0.23
N THR A 356 -2.23 18.38 -1.22
CA THR A 356 -2.09 16.93 -0.99
C THR A 356 -0.73 16.60 -0.35
N LEU A 357 0.35 17.23 -0.82
CA LEU A 357 1.67 17.08 -0.20
C LEU A 357 1.71 17.61 1.23
N ALA A 358 1.05 18.74 1.50
CA ALA A 358 0.92 19.28 2.85
C ALA A 358 0.10 18.36 3.77
N GLN A 359 -0.98 17.74 3.27
CA GLN A 359 -1.77 16.76 4.01
C GLN A 359 -0.96 15.51 4.34
N ARG A 360 -0.26 14.92 3.36
CA ARG A 360 0.64 13.77 3.58
C ARG A 360 1.75 14.09 4.58
N ALA A 361 2.27 15.32 4.53
CA ALA A 361 3.23 15.79 5.51
C ALA A 361 2.63 15.89 6.92
N ALA A 362 1.40 16.43 7.06
CA ALA A 362 0.70 16.60 8.32
C ALA A 362 0.27 15.28 8.99
N THR A 363 0.09 14.21 8.22
CA THR A 363 -0.21 12.86 8.77
C THR A 363 1.00 12.15 9.37
N THR A 364 2.20 12.75 9.30
CA THR A 364 3.41 12.14 9.87
C THR A 364 3.49 12.43 11.37
N LEU A 365 3.70 11.40 12.18
CA LEU A 365 3.87 11.54 13.63
C LEU A 365 5.03 12.50 13.98
N PRO A 366 4.96 13.19 15.14
CA PRO A 366 6.07 14.02 15.60
C PRO A 366 7.38 13.23 15.63
N PRO A 367 8.51 13.80 15.16
CA PRO A 367 9.80 13.10 15.10
C PRO A 367 10.23 12.51 16.45
N GLU A 368 9.89 13.18 17.54
CA GLU A 368 10.17 12.72 18.90
C GLU A 368 9.44 11.40 19.22
N LEU A 369 8.14 11.30 18.89
CA LEU A 369 7.37 10.07 19.13
C LEU A 369 7.90 8.92 18.27
N LEU A 370 8.22 9.18 16.98
CA LEU A 370 8.87 8.20 16.12
C LEU A 370 10.21 7.71 16.69
N GLY A 371 11.01 8.63 17.24
CA GLY A 371 12.27 8.34 17.92
C GLY A 371 12.07 7.42 19.13
N ARG A 372 11.09 7.71 19.99
CA ARG A 372 10.77 6.87 21.15
C ARG A 372 10.23 5.49 20.74
N MET A 373 9.37 5.42 19.72
CA MET A 373 8.86 4.14 19.19
C MET A 373 10.00 3.28 18.64
N ASN A 374 10.94 3.88 17.91
CA ASN A 374 12.14 3.19 17.45
C ASN A 374 13.04 2.73 18.60
N ALA A 375 13.17 3.52 19.68
CA ALA A 375 13.92 3.11 20.87
C ALA A 375 13.24 1.93 21.60
N TYR A 376 11.91 1.93 21.74
CA TYR A 376 11.18 0.79 22.30
C TYR A 376 11.33 -0.46 21.43
N TRP A 377 11.24 -0.31 20.10
CA TRP A 377 11.48 -1.41 19.17
C TRP A 377 12.89 -2.00 19.31
N ARG A 378 13.91 -1.14 19.41
CA ARG A 378 15.30 -1.54 19.71
C ARG A 378 15.41 -2.26 21.05
N ALA A 379 14.68 -1.82 22.09
CA ALA A 379 14.68 -2.48 23.39
C ALA A 379 14.10 -3.89 23.29
N ALA A 380 12.97 -4.06 22.60
CA ALA A 380 12.37 -5.36 22.38
C ALA A 380 13.30 -6.29 21.57
N ASN A 381 13.95 -5.78 20.52
CA ASN A 381 14.94 -6.51 19.73
C ASN A 381 16.15 -6.92 20.58
N TYR A 382 16.70 -5.99 21.38
CA TYR A 382 17.82 -6.25 22.29
C TYR A 382 17.48 -7.38 23.27
N LEU A 383 16.30 -7.31 23.91
CA LEU A 383 15.85 -8.37 24.81
C LEU A 383 15.65 -9.71 24.10
N SER A 384 15.20 -9.70 22.84
CA SER A 384 15.03 -10.93 22.08
C SER A 384 16.37 -11.57 21.72
N VAL A 385 17.40 -10.79 21.38
CA VAL A 385 18.76 -11.31 21.17
C VAL A 385 19.33 -11.83 22.49
N GLY A 386 19.16 -11.09 23.59
CA GLY A 386 19.56 -11.54 24.93
C GLY A 386 18.95 -12.88 25.32
N GLN A 387 17.66 -13.08 25.07
CA GLN A 387 16.98 -14.36 25.28
C GLN A 387 17.59 -15.52 24.48
N ILE A 388 17.99 -15.29 23.23
CA ILE A 388 18.55 -16.36 22.38
C ILE A 388 19.99 -16.71 22.82
N TYR A 389 20.78 -15.71 23.21
CA TYR A 389 22.23 -15.85 23.35
C TYR A 389 22.76 -15.86 24.77
N LEU A 390 22.20 -15.11 25.71
CA LEU A 390 22.90 -14.76 26.96
C LEU A 390 22.42 -15.56 28.18
N PHE A 391 23.37 -15.91 29.06
CA PHE A 391 23.19 -16.44 30.41
C PHE A 391 23.48 -15.37 31.48
N ASP A 392 24.47 -14.50 31.24
CA ASP A 392 24.92 -13.44 32.15
C ASP A 392 25.22 -12.15 31.39
N ASN A 393 25.56 -11.08 32.11
CA ASN A 393 25.94 -9.77 31.57
C ASN A 393 24.85 -9.15 30.66
N PRO A 394 23.58 -9.08 31.11
CA PRO A 394 22.45 -8.70 30.25
C PRO A 394 22.48 -7.25 29.74
N LEU A 395 23.35 -6.40 30.30
CA LEU A 395 23.49 -4.98 29.95
C LEU A 395 24.87 -4.63 29.37
N LEU A 396 25.72 -5.64 29.09
CA LEU A 396 27.08 -5.43 28.55
C LEU A 396 27.93 -4.45 29.37
N LYS A 397 27.83 -4.52 30.70
CA LYS A 397 28.60 -3.65 31.62
C LYS A 397 30.10 -3.90 31.56
N ARG A 398 30.48 -5.09 31.08
CA ARG A 398 31.84 -5.50 30.70
C ARG A 398 31.81 -6.10 29.29
N PRO A 399 32.96 -6.15 28.59
CA PRO A 399 33.08 -6.87 27.32
C PRO A 399 32.51 -8.28 27.41
N LEU A 400 31.95 -8.77 26.30
CA LEU A 400 31.28 -10.06 26.28
C LEU A 400 32.32 -11.19 26.34
N GLU A 401 32.11 -12.15 27.23
CA GLU A 401 32.94 -13.34 27.35
C GLU A 401 32.14 -14.58 26.94
N LEU A 402 32.81 -15.66 26.53
CA LEU A 402 32.12 -16.91 26.17
C LEU A 402 31.28 -17.49 27.33
N THR A 403 31.66 -17.18 28.57
CA THR A 403 30.92 -17.53 29.80
C THR A 403 29.58 -16.80 29.94
N ASP A 404 29.38 -15.70 29.21
CA ASP A 404 28.10 -14.98 29.16
C ASP A 404 27.12 -15.60 28.18
N VAL A 405 27.61 -16.43 27.26
CA VAL A 405 26.83 -16.98 26.14
C VAL A 405 26.37 -18.40 26.48
N LYS A 406 25.11 -18.72 26.15
CA LYS A 406 24.54 -20.05 26.32
C LYS A 406 25.33 -21.09 25.51
N HIS A 407 25.56 -22.25 26.11
CA HIS A 407 26.26 -23.36 25.45
C HIS A 407 25.48 -23.95 24.27
N THR A 408 24.15 -23.93 24.32
CA THR A 408 23.27 -24.36 23.23
C THR A 408 22.37 -23.20 22.86
N LEU A 409 22.56 -22.69 21.65
CA LEU A 409 21.80 -21.56 21.13
C LEU A 409 20.52 -22.07 20.49
N LEU A 410 19.38 -21.77 21.11
CA LEU A 410 18.05 -22.17 20.66
C LEU A 410 17.14 -20.95 20.58
N GLY A 411 16.37 -20.86 19.51
CA GLY A 411 15.44 -19.76 19.27
C GLY A 411 15.40 -19.35 17.80
N HIS A 412 14.56 -18.37 17.50
CA HIS A 412 14.37 -17.86 16.15
C HIS A 412 14.49 -16.34 16.13
N TRP A 413 15.44 -15.84 15.34
CA TRP A 413 15.61 -14.41 15.09
C TRP A 413 14.75 -13.92 13.94
N GLY A 414 14.61 -14.71 12.86
CA GLY A 414 14.21 -14.19 11.56
C GLY A 414 12.86 -13.45 11.51
N THR A 415 11.88 -13.88 12.30
CA THR A 415 10.54 -13.23 12.37
C THR A 415 10.45 -12.17 13.48
N THR A 416 11.30 -12.29 14.49
CA THR A 416 11.24 -11.55 15.75
C THR A 416 11.28 -10.02 15.61
N PRO A 417 12.19 -9.41 14.83
CA PRO A 417 12.26 -7.96 14.73
C PRO A 417 11.02 -7.37 14.03
N GLY A 418 10.46 -8.05 13.02
CA GLY A 418 9.22 -7.61 12.38
C GLY A 418 8.01 -7.69 13.32
N GLN A 419 7.94 -8.72 14.17
CA GLN A 419 6.90 -8.81 15.20
C GLN A 419 7.06 -7.74 16.29
N ASN A 420 8.27 -7.49 16.77
CA ASN A 420 8.54 -6.39 17.72
C ASN A 420 8.17 -5.02 17.12
N PHE A 421 8.39 -4.83 15.82
CA PHE A 421 8.01 -3.62 15.10
C PHE A 421 6.48 -3.47 15.09
N ILE A 422 5.74 -4.53 14.73
CA ILE A 422 4.27 -4.53 14.78
C ILE A 422 3.79 -4.21 16.21
N TYR A 423 4.34 -4.87 17.23
CA TYR A 423 3.86 -4.74 18.62
C TYR A 423 3.95 -3.30 19.14
N VAL A 424 5.06 -2.58 18.93
CA VAL A 424 5.18 -1.17 19.38
C VAL A 424 4.18 -0.26 18.66
N HIS A 425 3.88 -0.55 17.40
CA HIS A 425 2.89 0.17 16.62
C HIS A 425 1.46 -0.08 17.12
N LEU A 426 1.16 -1.32 17.53
CA LEU A 426 -0.11 -1.67 18.16
C LEU A 426 -0.24 -1.03 19.55
N ASN A 427 0.81 -0.99 20.37
CA ASN A 427 0.81 -0.26 21.64
C ASN A 427 0.39 1.21 21.44
N ARG A 428 0.97 1.88 20.44
CA ARG A 428 0.62 3.27 20.11
C ARG A 428 -0.84 3.42 19.67
N ILE A 429 -1.34 2.55 18.80
CA ILE A 429 -2.71 2.67 18.28
C ILE A 429 -3.77 2.35 19.34
N ILE A 430 -3.48 1.40 20.25
CA ILE A 430 -4.32 1.12 21.42
C ILE A 430 -4.46 2.37 22.28
N LYS A 431 -3.35 3.03 22.62
CA LYS A 431 -3.38 4.24 23.44
C LYS A 431 -4.12 5.40 22.79
N GLN A 432 -3.98 5.56 21.47
CA GLN A 432 -4.63 6.66 20.75
C GLN A 432 -6.15 6.51 20.69
N TYR A 433 -6.64 5.27 20.56
CA TYR A 433 -8.06 5.00 20.29
C TYR A 433 -8.79 4.26 21.41
N ASP A 434 -8.12 4.00 22.54
CA ASP A 434 -8.57 3.16 23.67
C ASP A 434 -9.13 1.79 23.23
N LEU A 435 -8.36 1.07 22.41
CA LEU A 435 -8.82 -0.17 21.80
C LEU A 435 -8.74 -1.35 22.79
N ASN A 436 -9.79 -2.18 22.83
CA ASN A 436 -9.69 -3.54 23.37
C ASN A 436 -9.01 -4.41 22.33
N MET A 437 -7.70 -4.64 22.45
CA MET A 437 -6.92 -5.34 21.44
C MET A 437 -6.23 -6.59 22.01
N LEU A 438 -6.27 -7.68 21.26
CA LEU A 438 -5.54 -8.92 21.49
C LEU A 438 -4.53 -9.14 20.35
N TYR A 439 -3.36 -9.69 20.68
CA TYR A 439 -2.31 -10.03 19.72
C TYR A 439 -2.25 -11.53 19.48
N ILE A 440 -2.25 -11.96 18.22
CA ILE A 440 -2.00 -13.35 17.82
C ILE A 440 -0.72 -13.41 16.98
N SER A 441 0.24 -14.21 17.46
CA SER A 441 1.50 -14.50 16.76
C SER A 441 1.37 -15.77 15.92
N GLY A 442 0.96 -15.67 14.66
CA GLY A 442 0.96 -16.79 13.72
C GLY A 442 2.34 -17.42 13.53
N PRO A 443 3.42 -16.66 13.24
CA PRO A 443 4.78 -17.17 13.31
C PRO A 443 5.25 -17.29 14.77
N GLY A 444 4.59 -18.17 15.53
CA GLY A 444 4.74 -18.37 16.98
C GLY A 444 6.13 -18.78 17.45
N HIS A 445 6.95 -19.34 16.55
CA HIS A 445 8.38 -19.56 16.78
C HIS A 445 9.15 -18.26 17.09
N GLY A 446 8.56 -17.09 16.81
CA GLY A 446 8.98 -15.77 17.30
C GLY A 446 8.61 -15.48 18.76
N GLY A 447 8.60 -16.51 19.63
CA GLY A 447 8.34 -16.38 21.06
C GLY A 447 9.12 -15.27 21.77
N PRO A 448 10.42 -15.02 21.45
CA PRO A 448 11.17 -13.91 22.03
C PRO A 448 10.52 -12.54 21.82
N ALA A 449 9.75 -12.33 20.74
CA ALA A 449 9.07 -11.06 20.50
C ALA A 449 7.95 -10.84 21.52
N VAL A 450 7.09 -11.86 21.72
CA VAL A 450 5.95 -11.77 22.64
C VAL A 450 6.44 -11.67 24.09
N VAL A 451 7.45 -12.48 24.47
CA VAL A 451 8.06 -12.43 25.80
C VAL A 451 8.74 -11.08 26.06
N SER A 452 9.53 -10.55 25.10
CA SER A 452 10.13 -9.22 25.23
C SER A 452 9.08 -8.15 25.47
N ASN A 453 8.02 -8.11 24.65
CA ASN A 453 7.02 -7.06 24.76
C ASN A 453 6.20 -7.14 26.06
N THR A 454 5.79 -8.35 26.46
CA THR A 454 5.05 -8.55 27.71
C THR A 454 5.89 -8.24 28.95
N TYR A 455 7.22 -8.40 28.87
CA TYR A 455 8.15 -7.94 29.90
C TYR A 455 8.28 -6.40 29.92
N LEU A 456 8.44 -5.76 28.75
CA LEU A 456 8.59 -4.31 28.66
C LEU A 456 7.34 -3.55 29.13
N GLU A 457 6.15 -4.07 28.87
CA GLU A 457 4.88 -3.49 29.37
C GLU A 457 4.55 -3.87 30.83
N GLY A 458 5.38 -4.72 31.46
CA GLY A 458 5.30 -5.12 32.86
C GLY A 458 4.46 -6.36 33.18
N THR A 459 3.58 -6.79 32.27
CA THR A 459 2.68 -7.93 32.51
C THR A 459 3.44 -9.22 32.86
N TYR A 460 4.58 -9.46 32.24
CA TYR A 460 5.39 -10.66 32.51
C TYR A 460 5.84 -10.71 33.98
N SER A 461 6.29 -9.58 34.53
CA SER A 461 6.74 -9.47 35.92
C SER A 461 5.59 -9.48 36.93
N GLU A 462 4.37 -9.08 36.53
CA GLU A 462 3.17 -9.22 37.36
C GLU A 462 2.79 -10.69 37.57
N ILE A 463 2.93 -11.52 36.52
CA ILE A 463 2.62 -12.95 36.55
C ILE A 463 3.79 -13.77 37.12
N TYR A 464 5.03 -13.38 36.82
CA TYR A 464 6.26 -14.04 37.25
C TYR A 464 7.14 -13.06 38.06
N PRO A 465 6.84 -12.80 39.34
CA PRO A 465 7.54 -11.79 40.15
C PRO A 465 9.05 -12.00 40.30
N ASP A 466 9.53 -13.24 40.15
CA ASP A 466 10.96 -13.55 40.18
C ASP A 466 11.74 -12.98 39.00
N ILE A 467 11.03 -12.61 37.92
CA ILE A 467 11.55 -11.98 36.71
C ILE A 467 11.26 -10.48 36.80
N SER A 468 11.98 -9.80 37.71
CA SER A 468 11.83 -8.38 38.00
C SER A 468 12.17 -7.45 36.82
N GLN A 469 11.64 -6.23 36.82
CA GLN A 469 11.98 -5.20 35.83
C GLN A 469 13.28 -4.48 36.18
N ASP A 470 14.36 -5.22 36.41
CA ASP A 470 15.70 -4.73 36.71
C ASP A 470 16.76 -5.68 36.13
N GLU A 471 18.04 -5.36 36.31
CA GLU A 471 19.15 -6.16 35.79
C GLU A 471 19.12 -7.64 36.22
N ALA A 472 18.73 -7.92 37.46
CA ALA A 472 18.64 -9.30 37.95
C ALA A 472 17.51 -10.07 37.26
N GLY A 473 16.37 -9.41 37.03
CA GLY A 473 15.27 -10.01 36.29
C GLY A 473 15.54 -10.12 34.79
N LEU A 474 16.28 -9.18 34.18
CA LEU A 474 16.77 -9.30 32.80
C LEU A 474 17.68 -10.53 32.62
N GLN A 475 18.61 -10.75 33.56
CA GLN A 475 19.46 -11.94 33.53
C GLN A 475 18.63 -13.22 33.58
N LYS A 476 17.65 -13.31 34.49
CA LYS A 476 16.76 -14.48 34.59
C LYS A 476 15.87 -14.63 33.35
N LEU A 477 15.37 -13.52 32.78
CA LEU A 477 14.59 -13.50 31.55
C LEU A 477 15.38 -14.11 30.39
N PHE A 478 16.65 -13.73 30.27
CA PHE A 478 17.54 -14.26 29.23
C PHE A 478 17.84 -15.73 29.48
N LEU A 479 18.23 -16.08 30.71
CA LEU A 479 18.55 -17.44 31.11
C LEU A 479 17.41 -18.43 30.81
N GLN A 480 16.18 -18.13 31.24
CA GLN A 480 15.08 -19.11 31.18
C GLN A 480 14.62 -19.45 29.75
N PHE A 481 14.88 -18.59 28.77
CA PHE A 481 14.37 -18.80 27.41
C PHE A 481 15.02 -20.02 26.74
N SER A 482 14.21 -20.99 26.31
CA SER A 482 14.66 -22.24 25.66
C SER A 482 15.74 -22.99 26.46
N PHE A 483 15.62 -22.97 27.78
CA PHE A 483 16.58 -23.57 28.70
C PHE A 483 15.93 -24.71 29.50
N PRO A 484 16.68 -25.77 29.89
CA PRO A 484 16.13 -26.83 30.74
C PRO A 484 15.52 -26.29 32.03
N GLY A 485 14.22 -26.52 32.23
CA GLY A 485 13.47 -26.00 33.38
C GLY A 485 13.03 -24.53 33.27
N GLY A 486 13.28 -23.88 32.13
CA GLY A 486 12.80 -22.54 31.81
C GLY A 486 11.53 -22.54 30.97
N ILE A 487 11.42 -21.61 30.02
CA ILE A 487 10.25 -21.43 29.15
C ILE A 487 10.50 -21.92 27.71
N PRO A 488 9.44 -22.28 26.95
CA PRO A 488 9.54 -22.69 25.55
C PRO A 488 10.06 -21.59 24.60
N SER A 489 10.42 -21.99 23.38
CA SER A 489 10.87 -21.08 22.32
C SER A 489 9.75 -20.34 21.59
N HIS A 490 8.50 -20.80 21.77
CA HIS A 490 7.31 -20.29 21.09
C HIS A 490 6.48 -19.37 21.99
N ALA A 491 5.47 -18.70 21.42
CA ALA A 491 4.44 -17.95 22.14
C ALA A 491 3.45 -18.88 22.91
N SER A 492 4.03 -19.79 23.68
CA SER A 492 3.40 -20.87 24.45
C SER A 492 2.40 -20.38 25.51
N PRO A 493 1.54 -21.27 26.07
CA PRO A 493 0.58 -20.89 27.10
C PRO A 493 1.19 -20.28 28.37
N GLU A 494 2.48 -20.47 28.64
CA GLU A 494 3.24 -19.81 29.69
C GLU A 494 3.40 -18.30 29.44
N CYS A 495 3.31 -17.85 28.20
CA CYS A 495 3.44 -16.44 27.85
C CYS A 495 2.11 -15.69 28.12
N PRO A 496 2.09 -14.65 28.97
CA PRO A 496 0.93 -13.78 29.12
C PRO A 496 0.54 -13.16 27.77
N GLY A 497 -0.75 -12.93 27.54
CA GLY A 497 -1.25 -12.43 26.25
C GLY A 497 -1.44 -13.49 25.16
N SER A 498 -0.82 -14.67 25.28
CA SER A 498 -1.00 -15.72 24.28
C SER A 498 -2.30 -16.51 24.49
N ILE A 499 -3.01 -16.74 23.37
CA ILE A 499 -4.04 -17.77 23.17
C ILE A 499 -3.71 -18.67 21.97
N HIS A 500 -2.52 -18.52 21.38
CA HIS A 500 -2.14 -19.20 20.16
C HIS A 500 -0.63 -19.38 20.16
N GLU A 501 -0.16 -20.63 20.25
CA GLU A 501 1.26 -20.93 20.35
C GLU A 501 2.01 -20.74 19.03
N GLY A 502 1.36 -21.01 17.90
CA GLY A 502 1.94 -20.84 16.54
C GLY A 502 3.16 -21.72 16.29
N GLY A 503 3.21 -22.91 16.89
CA GLY A 503 4.21 -23.94 16.61
C GLY A 503 3.83 -24.75 15.36
N GLU A 504 2.66 -25.38 15.38
CA GLU A 504 2.03 -25.89 14.15
C GLU A 504 1.34 -24.72 13.45
N LEU A 505 1.85 -24.37 12.28
CA LEU A 505 1.47 -23.20 11.51
C LEU A 505 0.15 -23.45 10.76
N GLY A 506 -0.74 -22.44 10.72
CA GLY A 506 -1.91 -22.44 9.85
C GLY A 506 -3.21 -21.96 10.48
N TYR A 507 -3.28 -21.88 11.81
CA TYR A 507 -4.53 -21.66 12.55
C TYR A 507 -4.69 -20.24 13.10
N SER A 508 -3.72 -19.36 12.86
CA SER A 508 -3.70 -18.02 13.48
C SER A 508 -4.97 -17.22 13.16
N LEU A 509 -5.37 -17.18 11.89
CA LEU A 509 -6.59 -16.49 11.48
C LEU A 509 -7.85 -17.18 11.96
N SER A 510 -7.98 -18.51 11.90
CA SER A 510 -9.18 -19.19 12.41
C SER A 510 -9.36 -18.93 13.92
N HIS A 511 -8.28 -18.99 14.71
CA HIS A 511 -8.31 -18.62 16.13
C HIS A 511 -8.70 -17.14 16.32
N ALA A 512 -8.18 -16.24 15.48
CA ALA A 512 -8.52 -14.82 15.53
C ALA A 512 -10.02 -14.58 15.28
N PHE A 513 -10.61 -15.25 14.29
CA PHE A 513 -12.03 -15.16 13.99
C PHE A 513 -12.90 -15.76 15.11
N GLY A 514 -12.52 -16.93 15.62
CA GLY A 514 -13.15 -17.54 16.79
C GLY A 514 -13.19 -16.61 18.01
N ALA A 515 -12.09 -15.91 18.26
CA ALA A 515 -11.96 -14.95 19.35
C ALA A 515 -12.87 -13.72 19.21
N VAL A 516 -13.11 -13.22 17.99
CA VAL A 516 -13.93 -12.00 17.80
C VAL A 516 -15.42 -12.29 17.68
N PHE A 517 -15.84 -13.51 17.36
CA PHE A 517 -17.26 -13.84 17.34
C PHE A 517 -17.90 -13.52 18.69
N ASP A 518 -19.04 -12.84 18.67
CA ASP A 518 -19.77 -12.17 19.77
C ASP A 518 -18.94 -11.36 20.78
N ASN A 519 -17.77 -10.85 20.37
CA ASN A 519 -16.98 -9.89 21.14
C ASN A 519 -16.93 -8.54 20.38
N PRO A 520 -18.01 -7.74 20.35
CA PRO A 520 -18.17 -6.60 19.43
C PRO A 520 -17.13 -5.50 19.59
N ASP A 521 -16.52 -5.37 20.77
CA ASP A 521 -15.51 -4.34 21.04
C ASP A 521 -14.08 -4.84 20.86
N LEU A 522 -13.88 -6.15 20.62
CA LEU A 522 -12.56 -6.75 20.51
C LEU A 522 -11.98 -6.56 19.10
N VAL A 523 -10.73 -6.10 19.05
CA VAL A 523 -9.87 -6.13 17.86
C VAL A 523 -8.81 -7.20 18.05
N VAL A 524 -8.70 -8.16 17.14
CA VAL A 524 -7.60 -9.12 17.14
C VAL A 524 -6.60 -8.75 16.04
N ALA A 525 -5.42 -8.27 16.43
CA ALA A 525 -4.30 -8.09 15.52
C ALA A 525 -3.62 -9.44 15.30
N CYS A 526 -3.82 -10.03 14.13
CA CYS A 526 -3.32 -11.36 13.79
C CYS A 526 -2.13 -11.25 12.84
N VAL A 527 -0.93 -11.50 13.34
CA VAL A 527 0.27 -11.53 12.50
C VAL A 527 0.37 -12.88 11.82
N VAL A 528 0.40 -12.87 10.49
CA VAL A 528 0.42 -14.05 9.64
C VAL A 528 1.80 -14.19 8.99
N GLY A 529 2.47 -15.32 9.20
CA GLY A 529 3.73 -15.58 8.50
C GLY A 529 3.50 -15.80 7.01
N ASP A 530 4.35 -15.26 6.14
CA ASP A 530 4.25 -15.54 4.70
C ASP A 530 4.48 -17.00 4.32
N GLY A 531 5.31 -17.72 5.07
CA GLY A 531 5.41 -19.18 4.98
C GLY A 531 4.21 -19.93 5.57
N GLU A 532 3.59 -19.39 6.63
CA GLU A 532 2.34 -19.92 7.19
C GLU A 532 1.22 -19.83 6.15
N ALA A 533 1.18 -18.73 5.38
CA ALA A 533 0.17 -18.46 4.35
C ALA A 533 0.13 -19.47 3.20
N GLU A 534 1.14 -20.33 3.08
CA GLU A 534 1.17 -21.44 2.12
C GLU A 534 0.43 -22.70 2.62
N THR A 535 0.08 -22.76 3.91
CA THR A 535 -0.63 -23.90 4.48
C THR A 535 -2.09 -23.91 4.04
N GLY A 536 -2.66 -25.11 3.85
CA GLY A 536 -4.08 -25.30 3.51
C GLY A 536 -5.03 -24.61 4.50
N PRO A 537 -4.87 -24.80 5.83
CA PRO A 537 -5.73 -24.17 6.83
C PRO A 537 -5.71 -22.64 6.76
N LEU A 538 -4.54 -22.02 6.57
CA LEU A 538 -4.47 -20.56 6.52
C LEU A 538 -5.00 -20.01 5.19
N ALA A 539 -4.70 -20.67 4.07
CA ALA A 539 -5.20 -20.24 2.76
C ALA A 539 -6.74 -20.16 2.74
N THR A 540 -7.42 -21.13 3.35
CA THR A 540 -8.90 -21.10 3.44
C THR A 540 -9.41 -20.11 4.50
N SER A 541 -8.65 -19.88 5.58
CA SER A 541 -9.08 -18.98 6.68
C SER A 541 -9.33 -17.53 6.28
N TRP A 542 -8.73 -17.05 5.17
CA TRP A 542 -9.00 -15.72 4.60
C TRP A 542 -10.46 -15.51 4.21
N HIS A 543 -11.25 -16.59 4.10
CA HIS A 543 -12.68 -16.57 3.85
C HIS A 543 -13.55 -16.37 5.09
N SER A 544 -12.98 -16.38 6.30
CA SER A 544 -13.74 -16.15 7.53
C SER A 544 -14.41 -14.77 7.60
N ASN A 545 -13.94 -13.79 6.81
CA ASN A 545 -14.57 -12.47 6.68
C ASN A 545 -15.99 -12.48 6.05
N LYS A 546 -16.43 -13.58 5.43
CA LYS A 546 -17.82 -13.77 4.96
C LYS A 546 -18.76 -14.25 6.07
N PHE A 547 -18.23 -14.45 7.28
CA PHE A 547 -18.96 -14.94 8.44
C PHE A 547 -18.87 -13.95 9.60
N LEU A 548 -18.41 -12.73 9.37
CA LEU A 548 -18.18 -11.75 10.44
C LEU A 548 -19.27 -10.66 10.39
N ASP A 549 -20.10 -10.61 11.42
CA ASP A 549 -21.15 -9.58 11.56
C ASP A 549 -20.57 -8.32 12.22
N PRO A 550 -20.48 -7.17 11.53
CA PRO A 550 -19.93 -5.94 12.10
C PRO A 550 -20.74 -5.39 13.30
N VAL A 551 -21.99 -5.84 13.48
CA VAL A 551 -22.82 -5.44 14.62
C VAL A 551 -22.48 -6.26 15.84
N THR A 552 -22.51 -7.59 15.72
CA THR A 552 -22.44 -8.46 16.90
C THR A 552 -21.06 -9.01 17.19
N ASP A 553 -20.17 -9.05 16.20
CA ASP A 553 -18.81 -9.56 16.34
C ASP A 553 -17.80 -8.41 16.39
N GLY A 554 -16.61 -8.74 16.88
CA GLY A 554 -15.44 -7.87 16.83
C GLY A 554 -14.84 -7.82 15.43
N VAL A 555 -13.54 -7.55 15.36
CA VAL A 555 -12.83 -7.43 14.09
C VAL A 555 -11.45 -8.05 14.15
N VAL A 556 -11.11 -8.81 13.11
CA VAL A 556 -9.74 -9.26 12.89
C VAL A 556 -9.04 -8.24 12.02
N LEU A 557 -7.84 -7.81 12.44
CA LEU A 557 -6.88 -7.06 11.63
C LEU A 557 -5.74 -8.01 11.23
N PRO A 558 -5.79 -8.63 10.04
CA PRO A 558 -4.68 -9.43 9.55
C PRO A 558 -3.49 -8.55 9.20
N ILE A 559 -2.30 -8.97 9.62
CA ILE A 559 -1.03 -8.36 9.26
C ILE A 559 -0.17 -9.46 8.61
N LEU A 560 -0.16 -9.52 7.29
CA LEU A 560 0.69 -10.44 6.54
C LEU A 560 2.15 -9.97 6.66
N HIS A 561 2.95 -10.70 7.42
CA HIS A 561 4.37 -10.45 7.62
C HIS A 561 5.16 -11.06 6.46
N LEU A 562 5.24 -10.31 5.35
CA LEU A 562 5.87 -10.69 4.10
C LEU A 562 7.38 -10.45 4.14
N ASN A 563 8.08 -11.24 4.97
CA ASN A 563 9.53 -11.09 5.16
C ASN A 563 10.40 -11.78 4.11
N GLY A 564 9.77 -12.51 3.18
CA GLY A 564 10.37 -13.02 1.95
C GLY A 564 10.78 -14.49 2.01
N TYR A 565 10.80 -15.11 3.19
CA TYR A 565 11.40 -16.42 3.38
C TYR A 565 10.74 -17.24 4.50
N LYS A 566 10.78 -18.57 4.35
CA LYS A 566 10.46 -19.57 5.37
C LYS A 566 11.76 -20.16 5.97
N ILE A 567 11.83 -21.46 6.25
CA ILE A 567 13.00 -22.07 6.92
C ILE A 567 14.25 -22.01 6.03
N ALA A 568 14.13 -22.52 4.81
CA ALA A 568 15.24 -22.69 3.87
C ALA A 568 14.90 -22.28 2.43
N ASN A 569 13.78 -21.57 2.26
CA ASN A 569 13.22 -21.22 0.95
C ASN A 569 12.63 -19.82 0.98
N PRO A 570 12.53 -19.14 -0.17
CA PRO A 570 11.61 -18.02 -0.30
C PRO A 570 10.16 -18.44 -0.05
N SER A 571 9.30 -17.49 0.31
CA SER A 571 7.84 -17.72 0.38
C SER A 571 7.17 -17.44 -0.97
N LEU A 572 6.09 -18.15 -1.28
CA LEU A 572 5.34 -18.01 -2.54
C LEU A 572 4.84 -16.57 -2.72
N LEU A 573 4.12 -16.05 -1.71
CA LEU A 573 3.49 -14.73 -1.77
C LEU A 573 4.49 -13.58 -1.88
N ALA A 574 5.74 -13.79 -1.47
CA ALA A 574 6.79 -12.78 -1.62
C ALA A 574 7.46 -12.80 -3.01
N ARG A 575 7.16 -13.80 -3.86
CA ARG A 575 7.77 -13.97 -5.19
C ARG A 575 6.81 -13.80 -6.35
N ILE A 576 5.50 -13.85 -6.11
CA ILE A 576 4.52 -13.39 -7.09
C ILE A 576 4.59 -11.87 -7.26
N SER A 577 4.04 -11.35 -8.35
CA SER A 577 4.01 -9.92 -8.58
C SER A 577 3.15 -9.21 -7.53
N ARG A 578 3.43 -7.92 -7.32
CA ARG A 578 2.62 -7.07 -6.45
C ARG A 578 1.15 -7.05 -6.89
N GLU A 579 0.91 -7.02 -8.19
CA GLU A 579 -0.43 -7.03 -8.77
C GLU A 579 -1.17 -8.34 -8.44
N GLU A 580 -0.54 -9.50 -8.64
CA GLU A 580 -1.15 -10.80 -8.33
C GLU A 580 -1.50 -10.92 -6.84
N LEU A 581 -0.61 -10.45 -5.94
CA LEU A 581 -0.87 -10.46 -4.50
C LEU A 581 -2.05 -9.55 -4.14
N GLU A 582 -2.13 -8.36 -4.71
CA GLU A 582 -3.25 -7.44 -4.49
C GLU A 582 -4.56 -8.02 -5.02
N GLN A 583 -4.56 -8.60 -6.21
CA GLN A 583 -5.73 -9.26 -6.80
C GLN A 583 -6.21 -10.43 -5.93
N LEU A 584 -5.30 -11.26 -5.42
CA LEU A 584 -5.63 -12.37 -4.52
C LEU A 584 -6.32 -11.87 -3.25
N LEU A 585 -5.72 -10.92 -2.55
CA LEU A 585 -6.26 -10.39 -1.29
C LEU A 585 -7.60 -9.67 -1.49
N ARG A 586 -7.74 -8.91 -2.57
CA ARG A 586 -9.01 -8.29 -2.95
C ARG A 586 -10.06 -9.33 -3.34
N GLY A 587 -9.65 -10.42 -4.00
CA GLY A 587 -10.50 -11.57 -4.33
C GLY A 587 -11.02 -12.28 -3.09
N TYR A 588 -10.21 -12.37 -2.04
CA TYR A 588 -10.66 -12.82 -0.71
C TYR A 588 -11.57 -11.81 0.02
N GLY A 589 -11.79 -10.61 -0.53
CA GLY A 589 -12.66 -9.60 0.06
C GLY A 589 -11.98 -8.68 1.07
N TRP A 590 -10.66 -8.49 0.97
CA TRP A 590 -9.89 -7.57 1.81
C TRP A 590 -9.50 -6.29 1.05
N THR A 591 -9.20 -5.24 1.81
CA THR A 591 -8.54 -4.03 1.31
C THR A 591 -7.10 -4.03 1.80
N PRO A 592 -6.12 -4.43 0.96
CA PRO A 592 -4.73 -4.53 1.38
C PRO A 592 -4.03 -3.16 1.44
N TYR A 593 -3.37 -2.89 2.56
CA TYR A 593 -2.51 -1.73 2.80
C TYR A 593 -1.06 -2.19 2.94
N PHE A 594 -0.17 -1.69 2.09
CA PHE A 594 1.22 -2.16 2.09
C PHE A 594 2.14 -1.18 2.80
N VAL A 595 2.99 -1.73 3.66
CA VAL A 595 4.04 -1.01 4.38
C VAL A 595 5.36 -1.70 4.01
N GLU A 596 6.20 -1.02 3.24
CA GLU A 596 7.33 -1.66 2.54
C GLU A 596 8.62 -0.90 2.73
N GLY A 597 9.70 -1.61 3.07
CA GLY A 597 11.03 -1.02 3.21
C GLY A 597 11.87 -1.68 4.29
N HIS A 598 13.00 -1.03 4.60
CA HIS A 598 13.97 -1.51 5.59
C HIS A 598 14.57 -0.38 6.44
N GLU A 599 14.30 0.89 6.13
CA GLU A 599 14.81 2.03 6.88
C GLU A 599 13.89 2.32 8.07
N PRO A 600 14.36 2.15 9.34
CA PRO A 600 13.50 2.21 10.53
C PRO A 600 12.61 3.44 10.61
N THR A 601 13.17 4.63 10.42
CA THR A 601 12.43 5.89 10.54
C THR A 601 11.29 5.99 9.53
N LEU A 602 11.55 5.59 8.27
CA LEU A 602 10.54 5.62 7.21
C LEU A 602 9.47 4.55 7.42
N MET A 603 9.89 3.36 7.85
CA MET A 603 8.98 2.27 8.18
C MET A 603 8.05 2.64 9.34
N HIS A 604 8.58 3.24 10.42
CA HIS A 604 7.75 3.69 11.53
C HIS A 604 6.71 4.73 11.08
N ALA A 605 7.10 5.71 10.27
CA ALA A 605 6.16 6.69 9.74
C ALA A 605 5.06 6.03 8.89
N ALA A 606 5.45 5.15 7.96
CA ALA A 606 4.51 4.44 7.09
C ALA A 606 3.55 3.52 7.86
N MET A 607 4.06 2.73 8.81
CA MET A 607 3.22 1.84 9.62
C MET A 607 2.27 2.62 10.53
N ALA A 608 2.72 3.74 11.12
CA ALA A 608 1.86 4.59 11.94
C ALA A 608 0.70 5.19 11.13
N ALA A 609 0.98 5.77 9.97
CA ALA A 609 -0.03 6.35 9.08
C ALA A 609 -1.01 5.30 8.54
N THR A 610 -0.50 4.12 8.18
CA THR A 610 -1.34 2.99 7.74
C THR A 610 -2.26 2.51 8.86
N LEU A 611 -1.77 2.32 10.08
CA LEU A 611 -2.61 1.91 11.21
C LEU A 611 -3.67 2.96 11.56
N ASP A 612 -3.35 4.26 11.50
CA ASP A 612 -4.35 5.32 11.70
C ASP A 612 -5.49 5.21 10.68
N THR A 613 -5.14 5.01 9.41
CA THR A 613 -6.10 4.85 8.32
C THR A 613 -6.95 3.61 8.52
N VAL A 614 -6.31 2.46 8.79
CA VAL A 614 -6.97 1.17 8.93
C VAL A 614 -7.92 1.15 10.14
N ILE A 615 -7.49 1.67 11.30
CA ILE A 615 -8.35 1.72 12.49
C ILE A 615 -9.50 2.72 12.30
N ALA A 616 -9.28 3.87 11.65
CA ALA A 616 -10.36 4.79 11.33
C ALA A 616 -11.41 4.15 10.41
N GLN A 617 -10.98 3.36 9.43
CA GLN A 617 -11.88 2.61 8.55
C GLN A 617 -12.66 1.52 9.30
N ILE A 618 -11.99 0.73 10.15
CA ILE A 618 -12.65 -0.27 11.00
C ILE A 618 -13.75 0.38 11.86
N LYS A 619 -13.44 1.50 12.52
CA LYS A 619 -14.43 2.25 13.31
C LYS A 619 -15.58 2.77 12.46
N THR A 620 -15.28 3.26 11.25
CA THR A 620 -16.31 3.72 10.30
C THR A 620 -17.25 2.60 9.89
N ILE A 621 -16.71 1.42 9.57
CA ILE A 621 -17.48 0.22 9.23
C ILE A 621 -18.41 -0.17 10.40
N GLN A 622 -17.85 -0.29 11.61
CA GLN A 622 -18.63 -0.65 12.80
C GLN A 622 -19.71 0.39 13.11
N GLN A 623 -19.39 1.69 13.01
CA GLN A 623 -20.37 2.77 13.21
C GLN A 623 -21.48 2.72 12.17
N THR A 624 -21.14 2.45 10.90
CA THR A 624 -22.10 2.36 9.81
C THR A 624 -23.10 1.22 10.03
N ALA A 625 -22.60 0.05 10.42
CA ALA A 625 -23.45 -1.09 10.74
C ALA A 625 -24.29 -0.85 12.01
N ARG A 626 -23.68 -0.40 13.11
CA ARG A 626 -24.32 -0.34 14.43
C ARG A 626 -25.24 0.87 14.61
N VAL A 627 -24.96 1.99 13.94
CA VAL A 627 -25.71 3.25 14.09
C VAL A 627 -26.63 3.50 12.89
N HIS A 628 -26.13 3.26 11.67
CA HIS A 628 -26.90 3.53 10.45
C HIS A 628 -27.68 2.31 9.95
N GLY A 629 -27.45 1.12 10.54
CA GLY A 629 -28.15 -0.11 10.17
C GLY A 629 -27.77 -0.64 8.79
N ASP A 630 -26.69 -0.14 8.20
CA ASP A 630 -26.18 -0.62 6.92
C ASP A 630 -25.28 -1.84 7.15
N LEU A 631 -25.87 -3.01 6.90
CA LEU A 631 -25.24 -4.32 7.05
C LEU A 631 -24.54 -4.79 5.76
N THR A 632 -24.30 -3.89 4.80
CA THR A 632 -23.57 -4.24 3.58
C THR A 632 -22.17 -4.73 3.94
N ARG A 633 -21.82 -5.96 3.53
CA ARG A 633 -20.49 -6.51 3.81
C ARG A 633 -19.38 -5.58 3.31
N PRO A 634 -18.50 -5.08 4.19
CA PRO A 634 -17.36 -4.28 3.79
C PRO A 634 -16.24 -5.16 3.23
N ARG A 635 -15.29 -4.55 2.52
CA ARG A 635 -13.96 -5.14 2.33
C ARG A 635 -13.08 -4.72 3.49
N TRP A 636 -12.98 -5.57 4.50
CA TRP A 636 -12.20 -5.30 5.71
C TRP A 636 -10.74 -4.95 5.37
N PRO A 637 -10.14 -3.95 6.05
CA PRO A 637 -8.75 -3.61 5.82
C PRO A 637 -7.81 -4.68 6.37
N MET A 638 -6.70 -4.89 5.67
CA MET A 638 -5.59 -5.73 6.13
C MET A 638 -4.26 -5.06 5.79
N ILE A 639 -3.20 -5.41 6.52
CA ILE A 639 -1.86 -4.85 6.30
C ILE A 639 -0.93 -5.92 5.72
N VAL A 640 -0.16 -5.56 4.69
CA VAL A 640 0.98 -6.34 4.20
C VAL A 640 2.26 -5.62 4.61
N LEU A 641 2.99 -6.18 5.58
CA LEU A 641 4.27 -5.66 6.02
C LEU A 641 5.39 -6.35 5.24
N VAL A 642 6.04 -5.62 4.33
CA VAL A 642 7.18 -6.09 3.56
C VAL A 642 8.47 -5.55 4.18
N SER A 643 9.14 -6.38 4.97
CA SER A 643 10.37 -6.04 5.69
C SER A 643 11.39 -7.18 5.61
N PRO A 644 12.71 -6.94 5.67
CA PRO A 644 13.69 -8.03 5.58
C PRO A 644 13.52 -9.10 6.67
N LYS A 645 13.64 -10.38 6.33
CA LYS A 645 13.77 -11.41 7.35
C LYS A 645 15.06 -11.21 8.16
N GLY A 646 14.95 -11.27 9.48
CA GLY A 646 16.07 -10.99 10.40
C GLY A 646 16.49 -9.53 10.45
N TRP A 647 15.57 -8.61 10.10
CA TRP A 647 15.78 -7.16 10.08
C TRP A 647 16.54 -6.64 11.31
N THR A 648 17.51 -5.74 11.11
CA THR A 648 18.42 -5.18 12.12
C THR A 648 19.43 -6.18 12.70
N GLY A 649 19.43 -7.42 12.22
CA GLY A 649 20.40 -8.44 12.56
C GLY A 649 21.74 -8.29 11.83
N PRO A 650 22.66 -9.26 12.00
CA PRO A 650 23.89 -9.33 11.22
C PRO A 650 23.56 -9.40 9.73
N LYS A 651 24.17 -8.51 8.93
CA LYS A 651 23.96 -8.47 7.47
C LYS A 651 24.68 -9.61 6.76
N VAL A 652 25.94 -9.84 7.16
CA VAL A 652 26.83 -10.87 6.61
C VAL A 652 27.51 -11.57 7.77
N VAL A 653 27.55 -12.89 7.75
CA VAL A 653 28.28 -13.75 8.69
C VAL A 653 29.06 -14.75 7.84
N ASP A 654 30.34 -14.96 8.13
CA ASP A 654 31.20 -15.91 7.40
C ASP A 654 31.19 -15.73 5.86
N GLY A 655 31.09 -14.47 5.40
CA GLY A 655 31.06 -14.11 3.98
C GLY A 655 29.72 -14.39 3.27
N VAL A 656 28.69 -14.86 3.98
CA VAL A 656 27.35 -15.09 3.41
C VAL A 656 26.31 -14.11 3.95
N GLN A 657 25.41 -13.65 3.07
CA GLN A 657 24.31 -12.77 3.45
C GLN A 657 23.32 -13.49 4.38
N ILE A 658 22.96 -12.83 5.48
CA ILE A 658 22.05 -13.34 6.51
C ILE A 658 20.74 -12.54 6.51
N GLU A 659 20.78 -11.24 6.84
CA GLU A 659 19.62 -10.35 6.78
C GLU A 659 19.00 -10.34 5.37
N GLY A 660 17.67 -10.42 5.30
CA GLY A 660 16.95 -10.51 4.04
C GLY A 660 17.11 -11.86 3.36
N THR A 661 17.43 -12.92 4.10
CA THR A 661 17.49 -14.30 3.58
C THR A 661 16.90 -15.31 4.56
N PHE A 662 16.71 -16.55 4.12
CA PHE A 662 16.27 -17.65 4.98
C PHE A 662 17.27 -17.97 6.11
N ARG A 663 18.56 -17.62 5.96
CA ARG A 663 19.61 -17.94 6.94
C ARG A 663 19.39 -17.25 8.29
N ALA A 664 18.65 -16.14 8.30
CA ALA A 664 18.26 -15.47 9.54
C ALA A 664 17.17 -16.21 10.32
N HIS A 665 16.58 -17.30 9.80
CA HIS A 665 15.38 -17.90 10.38
C HIS A 665 15.53 -18.37 11.84
N GLN A 666 16.57 -19.16 12.13
CA GLN A 666 16.87 -19.64 13.49
C GLN A 666 17.87 -18.71 14.18
N VAL A 667 19.10 -19.18 14.40
CA VAL A 667 20.17 -18.49 15.12
C VAL A 667 21.24 -18.02 14.12
N PRO A 668 21.37 -16.71 13.86
CA PRO A 668 22.32 -16.16 12.87
C PRO A 668 23.81 -16.48 13.14
N LEU A 669 24.20 -16.51 14.41
CA LEU A 669 25.56 -16.79 14.88
C LEU A 669 25.52 -18.11 15.67
N SER A 670 25.91 -19.23 15.06
CA SER A 670 25.57 -20.57 15.58
C SER A 670 26.63 -21.23 16.45
N ASN A 671 27.91 -20.81 16.41
CA ASN A 671 28.97 -21.50 17.15
C ASN A 671 30.15 -20.58 17.53
N PRO A 672 29.98 -19.73 18.57
CA PRO A 672 31.04 -18.83 19.02
C PRO A 672 32.27 -19.53 19.62
N VAL A 673 32.19 -20.83 19.94
CA VAL A 673 33.33 -21.62 20.41
C VAL A 673 34.26 -22.01 19.25
N ALA A 674 33.69 -22.43 18.12
CA ALA A 674 34.47 -22.76 16.92
C ALA A 674 34.87 -21.51 16.12
N HIS A 675 34.11 -20.42 16.27
CA HIS A 675 34.27 -19.15 15.55
C HIS A 675 34.37 -18.00 16.55
N PRO A 676 35.55 -17.71 17.13
CA PRO A 676 35.72 -16.64 18.12
C PRO A 676 35.26 -15.27 17.61
N GLU A 677 35.32 -15.03 16.29
CA GLU A 677 34.81 -13.83 15.63
C GLU A 677 33.29 -13.64 15.80
N HIS A 678 32.52 -14.71 16.01
CA HIS A 678 31.08 -14.61 16.27
C HIS A 678 30.78 -13.95 17.62
N LEU A 679 31.67 -14.05 18.61
CA LEU A 679 31.49 -13.37 19.89
C LEU A 679 31.52 -11.85 19.72
N GLN A 680 32.48 -11.34 18.94
CA GLN A 680 32.55 -9.92 18.61
C GLN A 680 31.34 -9.47 17.79
N LEU A 681 30.91 -10.26 16.80
CA LEU A 681 29.71 -9.96 16.01
C LEU A 681 28.44 -9.89 16.89
N LEU A 682 28.31 -10.77 17.88
CA LEU A 682 27.20 -10.74 18.83
C LEU A 682 27.26 -9.48 19.71
N GLU A 683 28.44 -9.14 20.24
CA GLU A 683 28.62 -7.94 21.06
C GLU A 683 28.32 -6.66 20.26
N ASP A 684 28.83 -6.55 19.03
CA ASP A 684 28.57 -5.43 18.12
C ASP A 684 27.09 -5.33 17.76
N TRP A 685 26.44 -6.47 17.54
CA TRP A 685 25.01 -6.52 17.26
C TRP A 685 24.17 -6.04 18.46
N LEU A 686 24.44 -6.54 19.67
CA LEU A 686 23.77 -6.06 20.87
C LEU A 686 24.01 -4.57 21.12
N LYS A 687 25.26 -4.09 20.95
CA LYS A 687 25.63 -2.68 21.06
C LYS A 687 24.99 -1.79 19.99
N SER A 688 24.68 -2.33 18.81
CA SER A 688 24.01 -1.55 17.75
C SER A 688 22.63 -1.04 18.18
N TYR A 689 21.99 -1.71 19.15
CA TYR A 689 20.74 -1.25 19.75
C TYR A 689 20.94 -0.15 20.79
N ARG A 690 22.17 0.15 21.21
CA ARG A 690 22.56 1.15 22.21
C ARG A 690 21.77 0.99 23.52
N PRO A 691 21.91 -0.15 24.22
CA PRO A 691 21.12 -0.46 25.43
C PRO A 691 21.24 0.59 26.54
N GLU A 692 22.33 1.36 26.58
CA GLU A 692 22.54 2.49 27.50
C GLU A 692 21.55 3.65 27.29
N GLU A 693 20.96 3.78 26.10
CA GLU A 693 19.87 4.72 25.83
C GLU A 693 18.50 4.15 26.23
N LEU A 694 18.40 2.83 26.42
CA LEU A 694 17.13 2.11 26.55
C LEU A 694 16.82 1.72 27.99
N PHE A 695 17.86 1.40 28.77
CA PHE A 695 17.76 0.99 30.15
C PHE A 695 18.58 1.91 31.05
N ASP A 696 18.08 2.17 32.26
CA ASP A 696 18.85 2.87 33.28
C ASP A 696 19.97 2.00 33.86
N LYS A 697 20.77 2.57 34.77
CA LYS A 697 21.90 1.86 35.43
C LYS A 697 21.49 0.63 36.24
N HIS A 698 20.20 0.50 36.57
CA HIS A 698 19.60 -0.60 37.31
C HIS A 698 18.91 -1.63 36.40
N GLY A 699 18.96 -1.45 35.07
CA GLY A 699 18.33 -2.34 34.10
C GLY A 699 16.83 -2.10 33.91
N ARG A 700 16.29 -0.97 34.37
CA ARG A 700 14.90 -0.59 34.15
C ARG A 700 14.75 0.07 32.79
N LEU A 701 13.72 -0.29 32.03
CA LEU A 701 13.37 0.43 30.81
C LEU A 701 13.17 1.92 31.13
N GLN A 702 13.69 2.82 30.29
CA GLN A 702 13.53 4.26 30.51
C GLN A 702 12.04 4.64 30.63
N PRO A 703 11.64 5.51 31.58
CA PRO A 703 10.23 5.81 31.84
C PRO A 703 9.45 6.31 30.63
N GLU A 704 10.07 7.14 29.79
CA GLU A 704 9.46 7.67 28.56
C GLU A 704 9.22 6.62 27.48
N LEU A 705 9.96 5.50 27.51
CA LEU A 705 9.77 4.34 26.64
C LEU A 705 8.70 3.42 27.24
N ALA A 706 8.76 3.15 28.55
CA ALA A 706 7.73 2.38 29.25
C ALA A 706 6.33 2.99 29.07
N ALA A 707 6.25 4.32 29.06
CA ALA A 707 5.02 5.06 28.81
C ALA A 707 4.42 4.84 27.41
N LEU A 708 5.11 4.21 26.45
CA LEU A 708 4.54 3.89 25.14
C LEU A 708 3.58 2.68 25.19
N ALA A 709 3.78 1.77 26.13
CA ALA A 709 2.86 0.67 26.35
C ALA A 709 1.52 1.17 26.93
N PRO A 710 0.39 0.53 26.61
CA PRO A 710 -0.87 0.75 27.33
C PRO A 710 -0.74 0.39 28.82
N THR A 711 -1.77 0.67 29.60
CA THR A 711 -1.81 0.36 31.04
C THR A 711 -2.99 -0.55 31.39
N GLY A 712 -2.88 -1.32 32.47
CA GLY A 712 -3.96 -2.21 32.93
C GLY A 712 -4.33 -3.26 31.89
N GLU A 713 -5.63 -3.53 31.74
CA GLU A 713 -6.19 -4.53 30.83
C GLU A 713 -6.13 -4.13 29.34
N ARG A 714 -5.70 -2.90 29.02
CA ARG A 714 -5.44 -2.47 27.64
C ARG A 714 -4.09 -2.94 27.10
N ARG A 715 -3.20 -3.43 27.97
CA ARG A 715 -1.96 -4.10 27.55
C ARG A 715 -2.32 -5.43 26.89
N MET A 716 -1.73 -5.74 25.74
CA MET A 716 -2.09 -6.96 25.01
C MET A 716 -1.71 -8.22 25.82
N GLY A 717 -0.66 -8.16 26.66
CA GLY A 717 -0.30 -9.24 27.59
C GLY A 717 -1.30 -9.45 28.73
N ALA A 718 -1.99 -8.39 29.15
CA ALA A 718 -2.89 -8.38 30.32
C ALA A 718 -4.38 -8.36 29.94
N ASN A 719 -4.69 -8.40 28.65
CA ASN A 719 -6.07 -8.40 28.16
C ASN A 719 -6.80 -9.64 28.68
N PRO A 720 -7.99 -9.51 29.32
CA PRO A 720 -8.71 -10.66 29.88
C PRO A 720 -9.12 -11.69 28.83
N HIS A 721 -9.27 -11.32 27.56
CA HIS A 721 -9.51 -12.27 26.46
C HIS A 721 -8.31 -13.20 26.23
N ALA A 722 -7.10 -12.82 26.64
CA ALA A 722 -5.93 -13.69 26.61
C ALA A 722 -5.92 -14.74 27.74
N ASN A 723 -6.82 -14.60 28.71
CA ASN A 723 -7.02 -15.50 29.84
C ASN A 723 -8.54 -15.73 30.01
N GLY A 724 -9.19 -16.21 28.94
CA GLY A 724 -10.65 -16.22 28.79
C GLY A 724 -11.41 -16.95 29.88
N GLY A 725 -10.78 -17.83 30.66
CA GLY A 725 -11.38 -18.42 31.85
C GLY A 725 -11.80 -17.38 32.92
N ILE A 726 -11.25 -16.16 32.90
CA ILE A 726 -11.72 -15.03 33.71
C ILE A 726 -13.09 -14.52 33.23
N LEU A 727 -13.35 -14.60 31.94
CA LEU A 727 -14.57 -14.14 31.28
C LEU A 727 -15.66 -15.22 31.21
N LEU A 728 -15.29 -16.48 31.48
CA LEU A 728 -16.15 -17.63 31.38
C LEU A 728 -17.36 -17.52 32.32
N ARG A 729 -18.55 -17.75 31.76
CA ARG A 729 -19.82 -17.84 32.49
C ARG A 729 -20.46 -19.18 32.20
N ASP A 730 -20.97 -19.85 33.23
CA ASP A 730 -21.67 -21.13 33.08
C ASP A 730 -22.88 -21.00 32.14
N LEU A 731 -23.09 -22.02 31.30
CA LEU A 731 -24.28 -22.09 30.46
C LEU A 731 -25.54 -22.24 31.31
N ARG A 732 -26.60 -21.54 30.91
CA ARG A 732 -27.96 -21.84 31.37
C ARG A 732 -28.44 -23.08 30.63
N MET A 733 -28.56 -24.19 31.35
CA MET A 733 -28.93 -25.48 30.79
C MET A 733 -30.41 -25.79 31.07
N PRO A 734 -31.18 -26.31 30.10
CA PRO A 734 -32.50 -26.87 30.38
C PRO A 734 -32.35 -28.22 31.12
N ASP A 735 -33.42 -28.71 31.77
CA ASP A 735 -33.39 -30.04 32.39
C ASP A 735 -33.32 -31.11 31.29
N PHE A 736 -32.24 -31.90 31.27
CA PHE A 736 -32.04 -32.93 30.25
C PHE A 736 -33.12 -34.02 30.28
N GLN A 737 -33.82 -34.19 31.41
CA GLN A 737 -34.90 -35.17 31.56
C GLN A 737 -36.11 -34.82 30.68
N ASP A 738 -36.33 -33.55 30.36
CA ASP A 738 -37.42 -33.10 29.49
C ASP A 738 -37.26 -33.60 28.04
N TYR A 739 -36.06 -34.08 27.70
CA TYR A 739 -35.71 -34.61 26.37
C TYR A 739 -35.57 -36.13 26.37
N ALA A 740 -35.89 -36.81 27.48
CA ALA A 740 -35.83 -38.27 27.56
C ALA A 740 -36.73 -38.91 26.50
N VAL A 741 -36.20 -39.95 25.84
CA VAL A 741 -36.97 -40.76 24.90
C VAL A 741 -37.76 -41.80 25.67
N ASP A 742 -39.06 -41.90 25.41
CA ASP A 742 -39.88 -42.97 25.97
C ASP A 742 -39.51 -44.33 25.33
N VAL A 743 -39.10 -45.28 26.17
CA VAL A 743 -38.67 -46.62 25.77
C VAL A 743 -39.55 -47.66 26.47
N PRO A 744 -40.84 -47.81 26.06
CA PRO A 744 -41.77 -48.73 26.71
C PRO A 744 -41.37 -50.20 26.52
N THR A 745 -40.61 -50.50 25.45
CA THR A 745 -40.05 -51.83 25.18
C THR A 745 -38.67 -51.71 24.51
N PRO A 746 -37.72 -52.62 24.80
CA PRO A 746 -36.40 -52.63 24.15
C PRO A 746 -36.49 -52.70 22.61
N GLY A 747 -35.66 -51.91 21.92
CA GLY A 747 -35.59 -51.91 20.45
C GLY A 747 -36.67 -51.10 19.74
N VAL A 748 -37.45 -50.29 20.46
CA VAL A 748 -38.39 -49.34 19.85
C VAL A 748 -37.66 -48.36 18.93
N ARG A 749 -38.24 -48.07 17.76
CA ARG A 749 -37.66 -47.09 16.82
C ARG A 749 -37.94 -45.68 17.33
N GLY A 750 -36.89 -44.93 17.61
CA GLY A 750 -36.96 -43.50 17.91
C GLY A 750 -36.75 -42.62 16.68
N ILE A 751 -36.70 -41.31 16.90
CA ILE A 751 -36.41 -40.32 15.85
C ILE A 751 -34.91 -40.18 15.54
N GLY A 752 -34.04 -40.82 16.35
CA GLY A 752 -32.58 -40.73 16.27
C GLY A 752 -32.01 -39.79 17.34
N ASP A 753 -30.86 -40.19 17.90
CA ASP A 753 -30.26 -39.57 19.09
C ASP A 753 -29.88 -38.10 18.83
N THR A 754 -29.33 -37.80 17.65
CA THR A 754 -28.94 -36.43 17.30
C THR A 754 -30.14 -35.50 17.14
N ARG A 755 -31.31 -35.99 16.71
CA ARG A 755 -32.55 -35.18 16.64
C ARG A 755 -33.13 -34.88 18.02
N VAL A 756 -32.87 -35.74 19.01
CA VAL A 756 -33.17 -35.45 20.42
C VAL A 756 -32.21 -34.39 20.94
N LEU A 757 -30.91 -34.57 20.68
CA LEU A 757 -29.88 -33.59 21.04
C LEU A 757 -30.11 -32.22 20.36
N GLY A 758 -30.54 -32.17 19.11
CA GLY A 758 -30.83 -30.92 18.40
C GLY A 758 -31.89 -30.07 19.11
N ARG A 759 -32.94 -30.71 19.65
CA ARG A 759 -33.97 -30.03 20.46
C ARG A 759 -33.42 -29.50 21.79
N PHE A 760 -32.52 -30.26 22.43
CA PHE A 760 -31.80 -29.80 23.61
C PHE A 760 -30.90 -28.59 23.31
N LEU A 761 -30.12 -28.65 22.23
CA LEU A 761 -29.21 -27.58 21.82
C LEU A 761 -29.95 -26.31 21.37
N ARG A 762 -31.13 -26.45 20.75
CA ARG A 762 -32.03 -25.32 20.47
C ARG A 762 -32.37 -24.55 21.75
N ASP A 763 -32.72 -25.26 22.82
CA ASP A 763 -33.13 -24.64 24.07
C ASP A 763 -31.91 -24.10 24.85
N VAL A 764 -30.75 -24.76 24.77
CA VAL A 764 -29.47 -24.18 25.23
C VAL A 764 -29.16 -22.86 24.49
N ALA A 765 -29.28 -22.82 23.16
CA ALA A 765 -29.04 -21.61 22.38
C ALA A 765 -30.03 -20.49 22.76
N THR A 766 -31.29 -20.84 23.03
CA THR A 766 -32.33 -19.88 23.47
C THR A 766 -32.04 -19.31 24.85
N LEU A 767 -31.77 -20.17 25.84
CA LEU A 767 -31.51 -19.75 27.23
C LEU A 767 -30.25 -18.88 27.37
N ASN A 768 -29.31 -19.02 26.44
CA ASN A 768 -28.05 -18.30 26.40
C ASN A 768 -28.03 -17.19 25.32
N GLY A 769 -29.17 -16.89 24.69
CA GLY A 769 -29.27 -15.93 23.58
C GLY A 769 -28.89 -14.50 23.96
N GLU A 770 -29.28 -14.04 25.15
CA GLU A 770 -28.92 -12.71 25.66
C GLU A 770 -27.41 -12.58 25.96
N GLN A 771 -26.82 -13.65 26.52
CA GLN A 771 -25.39 -13.68 26.86
C GLN A 771 -24.50 -13.96 25.63
N ARG A 772 -25.10 -14.52 24.57
CA ARG A 772 -24.45 -14.89 23.31
C ARG A 772 -23.22 -15.77 23.49
N ASN A 773 -23.15 -16.60 24.53
CA ASN A 773 -21.97 -17.38 24.93
C ASN A 773 -22.00 -18.86 24.48
N PHE A 774 -22.87 -19.22 23.54
CA PHE A 774 -22.94 -20.56 22.95
C PHE A 774 -23.05 -20.50 21.42
N ARG A 775 -22.24 -21.29 20.71
CA ARG A 775 -22.29 -21.48 19.25
C ARG A 775 -22.12 -22.94 18.83
N VAL A 776 -22.66 -23.27 17.66
CA VAL A 776 -22.46 -24.57 16.99
C VAL A 776 -21.69 -24.36 15.70
N PHE A 777 -20.69 -25.20 15.47
CA PHE A 777 -19.83 -25.20 14.29
C PHE A 777 -19.99 -26.53 13.55
N ALA A 778 -19.99 -26.49 12.22
CA ALA A 778 -20.10 -27.67 11.38
C ALA A 778 -19.57 -27.39 9.95
N PRO A 779 -19.04 -28.39 9.23
CA PRO A 779 -18.47 -28.18 7.91
C PRO A 779 -19.52 -28.49 6.82
N ASP A 780 -20.61 -27.72 6.77
CA ASP A 780 -21.80 -27.95 5.90
C ASP A 780 -22.61 -29.21 6.26
N GLU A 781 -22.64 -29.55 7.55
CA GLU A 781 -23.22 -30.83 8.02
C GLU A 781 -24.28 -30.68 9.10
N THR A 782 -24.62 -29.48 9.57
CA THR A 782 -25.56 -29.30 10.70
C THR A 782 -26.91 -29.99 10.45
N LEU A 783 -27.48 -29.83 9.25
CA LEU A 783 -28.72 -30.51 8.87
C LEU A 783 -28.52 -32.01 8.68
N SER A 784 -27.42 -32.41 8.02
CA SER A 784 -27.13 -33.82 7.76
C SER A 784 -26.98 -34.61 9.06
N ASN A 785 -26.39 -33.98 10.07
CA ASN A 785 -26.16 -34.53 11.40
C ASN A 785 -27.41 -34.51 12.29
N GLY A 786 -28.56 -34.08 11.77
CA GLY A 786 -29.85 -34.13 12.47
C GLY A 786 -30.05 -33.06 13.55
N LEU A 787 -29.39 -31.90 13.40
CA LEU A 787 -29.49 -30.77 14.32
C LEU A 787 -30.42 -29.66 13.80
N GLU A 788 -31.38 -29.99 12.93
CA GLU A 788 -32.26 -29.01 12.27
C GLU A 788 -33.08 -28.14 13.24
N ALA A 789 -33.38 -28.65 14.44
CA ALA A 789 -34.14 -27.92 15.46
C ALA A 789 -33.44 -26.62 15.91
N LEU A 790 -32.13 -26.49 15.73
CA LEU A 790 -31.41 -25.22 15.99
C LEU A 790 -31.98 -24.07 15.15
N PHE A 791 -32.39 -24.35 13.91
CA PHE A 791 -32.89 -23.34 12.98
C PHE A 791 -34.32 -22.85 13.30
N GLU A 792 -34.96 -23.42 14.32
CA GLU A 792 -36.21 -22.88 14.87
C GLU A 792 -35.98 -21.57 15.65
N VAL A 793 -34.77 -21.35 16.18
CA VAL A 793 -34.44 -20.21 17.06
C VAL A 793 -33.25 -19.38 16.57
N THR A 794 -32.55 -19.85 15.53
CA THR A 794 -31.40 -19.16 14.97
C THR A 794 -31.19 -19.46 13.49
N HIS A 795 -30.13 -18.90 12.92
CA HIS A 795 -29.73 -19.07 11.53
C HIS A 795 -28.26 -19.48 11.45
N ARG A 796 -27.84 -19.89 10.25
CA ARG A 796 -26.43 -19.91 9.85
C ARG A 796 -25.97 -18.47 9.67
N GLN A 797 -24.87 -18.13 10.33
CA GLN A 797 -24.25 -16.83 10.16
C GLN A 797 -23.62 -16.75 8.76
N TRP A 798 -24.07 -15.78 7.95
CA TRP A 798 -23.69 -15.64 6.54
C TRP A 798 -23.74 -14.18 6.12
N ASP A 799 -22.60 -13.65 5.66
CA ASP A 799 -22.44 -12.27 5.20
C ASP A 799 -21.97 -12.24 3.73
N ALA A 800 -22.65 -12.97 2.86
CA ALA A 800 -22.42 -12.92 1.41
C ALA A 800 -23.75 -12.92 0.64
N ALA A 801 -23.67 -12.89 -0.69
CA ALA A 801 -24.86 -12.88 -1.53
C ALA A 801 -25.73 -14.12 -1.28
N THR A 802 -27.05 -13.95 -1.38
CA THR A 802 -28.04 -15.03 -1.24
C THR A 802 -28.96 -15.06 -2.46
N LEU A 803 -29.56 -16.22 -2.71
CA LEU A 803 -30.61 -16.46 -3.68
C LEU A 803 -31.93 -16.77 -2.96
N ALA A 804 -33.05 -16.68 -3.69
CA ALA A 804 -34.38 -16.78 -3.09
C ALA A 804 -34.70 -18.15 -2.45
N ASN A 805 -33.97 -19.19 -2.80
CA ASN A 805 -34.15 -20.55 -2.30
C ASN A 805 -33.05 -20.99 -1.32
N ASP A 806 -32.19 -20.08 -0.88
CA ASP A 806 -31.27 -20.35 0.21
C ASP A 806 -32.03 -20.34 1.55
N GLU A 807 -31.75 -21.31 2.42
CA GLU A 807 -32.50 -21.50 3.67
C GLU A 807 -31.63 -21.23 4.90
N PHE A 808 -32.27 -20.69 5.94
CA PHE A 808 -31.69 -20.45 7.27
C PHE A 808 -30.40 -19.61 7.26
N LEU A 809 -30.20 -18.69 6.30
CA LEU A 809 -29.06 -17.78 6.26
C LEU A 809 -29.44 -16.42 6.84
N ALA A 810 -28.60 -15.85 7.72
CA ALA A 810 -28.72 -14.47 8.18
C ALA A 810 -27.36 -13.88 8.53
N PRO A 811 -27.18 -12.53 8.47
CA PRO A 811 -25.93 -11.89 8.88
C PRO A 811 -25.50 -12.22 10.31
N SER A 812 -26.44 -12.46 11.22
CA SER A 812 -26.18 -12.90 12.60
C SER A 812 -26.87 -14.23 12.87
N GLY A 813 -26.10 -15.23 13.32
CA GLY A 813 -26.60 -16.58 13.61
C GLY A 813 -25.81 -17.23 14.73
N ARG A 814 -26.34 -18.27 15.39
CA ARG A 814 -25.60 -19.07 16.41
C ARG A 814 -24.90 -20.29 15.81
N VAL A 815 -25.14 -20.56 14.54
CA VAL A 815 -24.57 -21.69 13.81
C VAL A 815 -23.58 -21.16 12.75
N LEU A 816 -22.34 -21.66 12.75
CA LEU A 816 -21.41 -21.50 11.63
C LEU A 816 -21.28 -22.84 10.91
N ASP A 817 -22.00 -22.95 9.79
CA ASP A 817 -22.17 -24.20 9.04
C ASP A 817 -21.78 -24.05 7.56
N SER A 818 -21.89 -22.85 6.99
CA SER A 818 -21.77 -22.65 5.53
C SER A 818 -20.32 -22.58 5.02
N MET A 819 -19.36 -23.18 5.74
CA MET A 819 -17.98 -23.36 5.31
C MET A 819 -17.58 -24.82 5.44
N LEU A 820 -17.39 -25.50 4.30
CA LEU A 820 -16.94 -26.88 4.25
C LEU A 820 -15.43 -26.96 4.54
N SER A 821 -15.09 -26.83 5.82
CA SER A 821 -13.72 -26.93 6.33
C SER A 821 -13.71 -27.24 7.82
N GLU A 822 -13.29 -28.44 8.16
CA GLU A 822 -13.09 -28.90 9.55
C GLU A 822 -12.05 -28.03 10.26
N HIS A 823 -10.98 -27.64 9.55
CA HIS A 823 -9.96 -26.73 10.07
C HIS A 823 -10.52 -25.38 10.54
N GLN A 824 -11.50 -24.84 9.82
CA GLN A 824 -12.14 -23.58 10.25
C GLN A 824 -13.10 -23.80 11.40
N CYS A 825 -13.91 -24.86 11.36
CA CYS A 825 -14.83 -25.18 12.45
C CYS A 825 -14.08 -25.39 13.77
N GLU A 826 -13.01 -26.18 13.74
CA GLU A 826 -12.15 -26.41 14.90
C GLU A 826 -11.46 -25.12 15.36
N GLY A 827 -10.76 -24.41 14.46
CA GLY A 827 -10.04 -23.21 14.85
C GLY A 827 -10.95 -22.07 15.33
N TRP A 828 -12.14 -21.92 14.77
CA TRP A 828 -13.14 -20.98 15.27
C TRP A 828 -13.62 -21.39 16.66
N LEU A 829 -13.92 -22.67 16.89
CA LEU A 829 -14.32 -23.17 18.19
C LEU A 829 -13.20 -22.99 19.22
N GLU A 830 -11.96 -23.36 18.92
CA GLU A 830 -10.83 -23.16 19.81
C GLU A 830 -10.68 -21.69 20.24
N GLY A 831 -10.66 -20.75 19.28
CA GLY A 831 -10.58 -19.32 19.57
C GLY A 831 -11.76 -18.81 20.43
N TYR A 832 -12.96 -19.37 20.20
CA TYR A 832 -14.17 -19.07 20.95
C TYR A 832 -14.08 -19.51 22.42
N LEU A 833 -13.56 -20.72 22.65
CA LEU A 833 -13.36 -21.30 23.98
C LEU A 833 -12.26 -20.56 24.74
N LEU A 834 -11.13 -20.31 24.07
CA LEU A 834 -9.96 -19.63 24.63
C LEU A 834 -10.26 -18.19 25.10
N THR A 835 -11.28 -17.57 24.52
CA THR A 835 -11.77 -16.23 24.89
C THR A 835 -12.98 -16.26 25.84
N GLY A 836 -13.29 -17.42 26.44
CA GLY A 836 -14.18 -17.52 27.60
C GLY A 836 -15.63 -17.87 27.30
N ARG A 837 -15.92 -18.57 26.19
CA ARG A 837 -17.29 -18.95 25.81
C ARG A 837 -17.40 -20.45 25.54
N HIS A 838 -18.56 -20.93 25.09
CA HIS A 838 -18.86 -22.35 24.93
C HIS A 838 -19.26 -22.70 23.50
N GLY A 839 -19.00 -23.92 23.06
CA GLY A 839 -19.52 -24.36 21.78
C GLY A 839 -19.49 -25.86 21.58
N LEU A 840 -20.00 -26.26 20.44
CA LEU A 840 -20.04 -27.63 19.95
C LEU A 840 -19.59 -27.65 18.49
N PHE A 841 -18.66 -28.54 18.15
CA PHE A 841 -18.33 -28.86 16.76
C PHE A 841 -18.94 -30.21 16.40
N THR A 842 -19.77 -30.26 15.37
CA THR A 842 -20.30 -31.53 14.83
C THR A 842 -19.66 -31.84 13.48
N CYS A 843 -19.29 -33.10 13.29
CA CYS A 843 -18.59 -33.57 12.10
C CYS A 843 -18.95 -35.04 11.83
N TYR A 844 -18.91 -35.45 10.57
CA TYR A 844 -18.85 -36.85 10.20
C TYR A 844 -17.63 -37.52 10.83
N GLU A 845 -17.84 -38.70 11.42
CA GLU A 845 -16.81 -39.43 12.16
C GLU A 845 -15.49 -39.58 11.39
N ALA A 846 -15.55 -40.05 10.14
CA ALA A 846 -14.34 -40.29 9.36
C ALA A 846 -13.56 -39.01 8.97
N PHE A 847 -14.19 -37.84 9.01
CA PHE A 847 -13.57 -36.59 8.57
C PHE A 847 -13.00 -35.77 9.73
N ILE A 848 -13.30 -36.14 10.98
CA ILE A 848 -12.65 -35.51 12.13
C ILE A 848 -11.11 -35.67 12.07
N HIS A 849 -10.62 -36.74 11.43
CA HIS A 849 -9.20 -36.98 11.19
C HIS A 849 -8.49 -35.86 10.40
N ILE A 850 -9.24 -35.03 9.66
CA ILE A 850 -8.68 -33.86 8.97
C ILE A 850 -8.05 -32.88 9.97
N ILE A 851 -8.53 -32.85 11.22
CA ILE A 851 -8.07 -31.93 12.27
C ILE A 851 -7.39 -32.63 13.46
N ASP A 852 -6.97 -33.90 13.31
CA ASP A 852 -6.27 -34.64 14.38
C ASP A 852 -5.10 -33.86 14.97
N SER A 853 -4.35 -33.14 14.11
CA SER A 853 -3.22 -32.34 14.56
C SER A 853 -3.65 -31.10 15.35
N MET A 854 -4.75 -30.43 14.98
CA MET A 854 -5.31 -29.31 15.76
C MET A 854 -5.76 -29.77 17.14
N PHE A 855 -6.51 -30.87 17.21
CA PHE A 855 -6.87 -31.51 18.48
C PHE A 855 -5.64 -31.79 19.36
N ASN A 856 -4.57 -32.32 18.76
CA ASN A 856 -3.31 -32.57 19.47
C ASN A 856 -2.68 -31.28 20.01
N GLN A 857 -2.71 -30.17 19.26
CA GLN A 857 -2.20 -28.88 19.74
C GLN A 857 -3.06 -28.31 20.87
N HIS A 858 -4.39 -28.36 20.75
CA HIS A 858 -5.30 -27.92 21.81
C HIS A 858 -5.13 -28.77 23.09
N ALA A 859 -4.99 -30.09 22.95
CA ALA A 859 -4.74 -30.98 24.08
C ALA A 859 -3.39 -30.69 24.77
N LYS A 860 -2.34 -30.38 24.00
CA LYS A 860 -1.04 -29.93 24.55
C LYS A 860 -1.18 -28.60 25.29
N TRP A 861 -1.92 -27.64 24.73
CA TRP A 861 -2.23 -26.37 25.37
C TRP A 861 -2.92 -26.61 26.72
N LEU A 862 -4.01 -27.39 26.75
CA LEU A 862 -4.74 -27.72 27.98
C LEU A 862 -3.86 -28.42 29.02
N LYS A 863 -2.99 -29.35 28.59
CA LYS A 863 -2.04 -30.04 29.48
C LYS A 863 -1.10 -29.06 30.17
N VAL A 864 -0.52 -28.11 29.44
CA VAL A 864 0.40 -27.12 30.02
C VAL A 864 -0.36 -26.14 30.92
N THR A 865 -1.49 -25.61 30.45
CA THR A 865 -2.28 -24.63 31.21
C THR A 865 -2.84 -25.19 32.52
N ALA A 866 -3.10 -26.50 32.61
CA ALA A 866 -3.49 -27.15 33.85
C ALA A 866 -2.45 -27.00 34.99
N HIS A 867 -1.19 -26.73 34.66
CA HIS A 867 -0.11 -26.49 35.61
C HIS A 867 0.16 -25.01 35.88
N LEU A 868 -0.55 -24.08 35.21
CA LEU A 868 -0.37 -22.64 35.34
C LEU A 868 -1.51 -22.04 36.20
N PRO A 869 -1.31 -21.78 37.50
CA PRO A 869 -2.40 -21.38 38.39
C PRO A 869 -3.03 -20.02 38.05
N TRP A 870 -2.29 -19.14 37.38
CA TRP A 870 -2.77 -17.81 36.97
C TRP A 870 -3.67 -17.86 35.72
N ARG A 871 -3.53 -18.91 34.90
CA ARG A 871 -4.35 -19.09 33.71
C ARG A 871 -5.61 -19.86 34.08
N ARG A 872 -6.76 -19.19 33.97
CA ARG A 872 -8.05 -19.74 34.40
C ARG A 872 -8.53 -20.79 33.42
N LYS A 873 -9.24 -21.80 33.96
CA LYS A 873 -9.83 -22.88 33.16
C LYS A 873 -10.85 -22.31 32.18
N ILE A 874 -10.82 -22.82 30.96
CA ILE A 874 -11.78 -22.49 29.89
C ILE A 874 -12.85 -23.58 29.79
N ALA A 875 -13.88 -23.33 28.97
CA ALA A 875 -14.85 -24.36 28.62
C ALA A 875 -14.19 -25.51 27.85
N SER A 876 -14.80 -26.70 27.92
CA SER A 876 -14.33 -27.87 27.19
C SER A 876 -14.51 -27.73 25.68
N LEU A 877 -13.57 -28.29 24.93
CA LEU A 877 -13.75 -28.60 23.52
C LEU A 877 -14.73 -29.78 23.39
N ASN A 878 -15.88 -29.56 22.77
CA ASN A 878 -16.94 -30.56 22.65
C ASN A 878 -17.15 -30.97 21.19
N TYR A 879 -17.00 -32.26 20.91
CA TYR A 879 -17.30 -32.85 19.61
C TYR A 879 -18.58 -33.68 19.65
N LEU A 880 -19.43 -33.49 18.64
CA LEU A 880 -20.47 -34.43 18.26
C LEU A 880 -20.03 -35.15 16.98
N LEU A 881 -19.36 -36.29 17.16
CA LEU A 881 -19.10 -37.20 16.06
C LEU A 881 -20.38 -37.94 15.74
N THR A 882 -20.80 -37.90 14.48
CA THR A 882 -21.99 -38.63 14.02
C THR A 882 -21.80 -39.10 12.59
N SER A 883 -22.87 -39.61 11.96
CA SER A 883 -22.79 -40.25 10.65
C SER A 883 -21.69 -41.32 10.66
N HIS A 884 -21.72 -42.16 11.70
CA HIS A 884 -20.66 -43.11 12.01
C HIS A 884 -20.48 -44.18 10.93
N VAL A 885 -19.34 -44.83 10.97
CA VAL A 885 -18.91 -45.95 10.10
C VAL A 885 -20.02 -46.96 9.79
N TRP A 886 -20.86 -47.29 10.78
CA TRP A 886 -21.92 -48.28 10.66
C TRP A 886 -23.15 -47.84 9.83
N ARG A 887 -23.31 -46.54 9.58
CA ARG A 887 -24.55 -45.97 9.00
C ARG A 887 -24.31 -44.99 7.84
N GLN A 888 -23.12 -44.99 7.25
CA GLN A 888 -22.74 -44.23 6.04
C GLN A 888 -23.35 -44.81 4.75
N THR A 889 -24.68 -44.79 4.69
CA THR A 889 -25.49 -45.57 3.74
C THR A 889 -25.38 -45.06 2.29
N ALA A 890 -25.16 -43.76 2.10
CA ALA A 890 -25.06 -43.12 0.78
C ALA A 890 -23.62 -42.92 0.29
N ASN A 891 -22.61 -43.10 1.16
CA ASN A 891 -21.23 -42.67 0.92
C ASN A 891 -20.25 -43.83 0.72
N GLY A 892 -20.28 -44.83 1.61
CA GLY A 892 -19.41 -46.01 1.52
C GLY A 892 -18.05 -45.84 2.19
N PHE A 893 -17.04 -46.58 1.71
CA PHE A 893 -15.82 -46.89 2.46
C PHE A 893 -14.95 -45.69 2.85
N THR A 894 -14.95 -44.60 2.08
CA THR A 894 -14.15 -43.40 2.44
C THR A 894 -14.67 -42.65 3.67
N HIS A 895 -15.89 -42.97 4.14
CA HIS A 895 -16.51 -42.37 5.32
C HIS A 895 -16.53 -43.34 6.52
N GLN A 896 -15.69 -44.39 6.48
CA GLN A 896 -15.73 -45.51 7.42
C GLN A 896 -14.43 -45.62 8.23
N ASP A 897 -14.12 -44.59 9.02
CA ASP A 897 -12.93 -44.54 9.88
C ASP A 897 -13.29 -44.00 11.29
N PRO A 898 -13.38 -44.87 12.31
CA PRO A 898 -13.73 -44.49 13.68
C PRO A 898 -12.51 -44.29 14.60
N GLY A 899 -11.34 -43.92 14.03
CA GLY A 899 -10.01 -43.98 14.66
C GLY A 899 -9.72 -42.98 15.77
#